data_AF-A0A0G2FME4-F1
#
_entry.id   AF-A0A0G2FME4-F1
#
_cell.length_a   1.000
_cell.length_b   1.000
_cell.length_c   1.000
_cell.angle_alpha   90.00
_cell.angle_beta   90.00
_cell.angle_gamma   90.00
#
_symmetry.space_group_name_H-M   'P 1'
#
loop_
_entity.id
_entity.type
_entity.pdbx_description
1 polymer ?
#
loop_
_entity_poly.entity_id
_entity_poly.type
_entity_poly.pdbx_seq_one_letter_code
_entity_poly.pdbx_strand_id
1 'polypeptide(L)'
;MDTFTFAYSTHPGASMALGALIFTVVAYLTHRILKIGSRPAGFPPGPPTRPIWGNLKEIDTLRPHLTYAAWSATYGPIITAMRGPIPVVVVNTAAAAHDVFNRRGQATAGRPAGMKVDLAARGNYAPALMGGAPWRAARRMWHAILNVGAARSYLPYQALETVKLLADVCDEEEGGVGGAAEWRTHVERFSNSVGMTMLNGRRVPRKEDPGIREVIDDLTNISTLQLRTEWMDGAQWLWKLPGGRWWLPAKRAAERLGAVHEAMLTRHWNNTKGWSEKGEKQLPNFIQAIQEKLRAGWEGVSERQGMEIANELLVAATDTTASSLNNFMAAMALFPDVQRKAQEEIDRVVGPDRLPTEEDANNLPYTRQCIQELLRWISAVPLSLPHATTTPIQIGEYHIPAETTIILNTHAIHSDPVAYPDPKVFRPERWEGKLETVVSDEQVGARTDLFAFGAGRRICPGQHVGERNLYFVISHWLWAFDVRKKRDAQTGKEIDIDMDDLRPGLVNTMNPFEVDVKPRSKDKSEWIRAHWKKQREALLDEDEQWIQSPEAVANVMARKADFSYTSYAKLRPSYPQSHYDLIFSYHQGPTVLCADIGCGPGIVTRAIAHKFENVIGVDPSAGMVEQARDGTDSYTYPNVSFQSGPAEELPFFGDTSVDAVLSGQAAHWFEYPRVWTSLARVLRKGGTVAFWTYGNPFFVKCPKATEIITEWSTNTTDPDKLGAYWTQPGRSIVEQLYRPIQPADEFFEDIKRYEYVPDTKGPASGKGEEAIRLYRKATVAQWREYFRTWSAWHGWHEAHPEVKPRKDGGTGDVMDLMFDEISAAEGWEDDDVEVELEWGTGLILARRK
;
A
#
# COMPACT_ATOMS: atom_id res chain seq x y z
N MET A 1 50.67 -11.80 89.19
CA MET A 1 49.59 -12.59 88.57
C MET A 1 48.65 -11.56 87.96
N ASP A 2 48.98 -11.13 86.74
CA ASP A 2 48.37 -9.97 86.09
C ASP A 2 47.07 -10.39 85.40
N THR A 3 46.00 -9.65 85.69
CA THR A 3 44.71 -9.75 85.01
C THR A 3 44.48 -8.46 84.23
N PHE A 4 44.72 -8.50 82.92
CA PHE A 4 44.36 -7.42 82.00
C PHE A 4 42.86 -7.45 81.74
N THR A 5 42.15 -6.41 82.21
CA THR A 5 40.75 -6.14 81.84
C THR A 5 40.74 -5.14 80.69
N PHE A 6 40.39 -5.57 79.48
CA PHE A 6 40.21 -4.70 78.33
C PHE A 6 38.82 -4.04 78.41
N ALA A 7 38.77 -2.77 78.80
CA ALA A 7 37.56 -1.96 78.75
C ALA A 7 37.32 -1.47 77.32
N TYR A 8 36.28 -1.97 76.66
CA TYR A 8 35.77 -1.39 75.40
C TYR A 8 35.05 -0.08 75.73
N SER A 9 35.71 1.06 75.55
CA SER A 9 35.04 2.37 75.53
C SER A 9 34.32 2.54 74.19
N THR A 10 33.01 2.36 74.17
CA THR A 10 32.19 2.75 73.01
C THR A 10 32.02 4.26 73.02
N HIS A 11 32.66 4.97 72.09
CA HIS A 11 32.51 6.41 71.93
C HIS A 11 31.08 6.76 71.44
N PRO A 12 30.26 7.51 72.21
CA PRO A 12 28.87 7.81 71.84
C PRO A 12 28.74 8.58 70.51
N GLY A 13 29.75 9.39 70.16
CA GLY A 13 29.77 10.17 68.91
C GLY A 13 29.87 9.31 67.64
N ALA A 14 30.53 8.15 67.70
CA ALA A 14 30.64 7.25 66.55
C ALA A 14 29.30 6.56 66.24
N SER A 15 28.54 6.19 67.28
CA SER A 15 27.19 5.61 67.14
C SER A 15 26.18 6.62 66.61
N MET A 16 26.25 7.89 67.01
CA MET A 16 25.39 8.96 66.48
C MET A 16 25.70 9.29 65.01
N ALA A 17 26.98 9.37 64.63
CA ALA A 17 27.38 9.60 63.24
C ALA A 17 26.94 8.45 62.30
N LEU A 18 27.10 7.20 62.76
CA LEU A 18 26.62 6.03 62.03
C LEU A 18 25.09 6.02 61.90
N GLY A 19 24.36 6.38 62.97
CA GLY A 19 22.90 6.53 62.93
C GLY A 19 22.42 7.60 61.95
N ALA A 20 23.05 8.77 61.94
CA ALA A 20 22.75 9.86 61.00
C ALA A 20 23.06 9.48 59.54
N LEU A 21 24.16 8.76 59.30
CA LEU A 21 24.50 8.23 57.98
C LEU A 21 23.47 7.22 57.49
N ILE A 22 23.10 6.24 58.33
CA ILE A 22 22.07 5.25 58.00
C ILE A 22 20.74 5.94 57.70
N PHE A 23 20.31 6.89 58.55
CA PHE A 23 19.08 7.66 58.31
C PHE A 23 19.13 8.43 56.99
N THR A 24 20.25 9.09 56.69
CA THR A 24 20.44 9.84 55.43
C THR A 24 20.39 8.92 54.22
N VAL A 25 21.04 7.76 54.29
CA VAL A 25 21.00 6.74 53.23
C VAL A 25 19.58 6.20 53.06
N VAL A 26 18.88 5.85 54.14
CA VAL A 26 17.50 5.36 54.10
C VAL A 26 16.56 6.43 53.55
N ALA A 27 16.68 7.69 53.98
CA ALA A 27 15.89 8.80 53.48
C ALA A 27 16.15 9.08 52.00
N TYR A 28 17.42 9.05 51.57
CA TYR A 28 17.80 9.18 50.16
C TYR A 28 17.24 8.02 49.32
N LEU A 29 17.41 6.77 49.75
CA LEU A 29 16.87 5.59 49.06
C LEU A 29 15.35 5.63 49.00
N THR A 30 14.69 6.00 50.08
CA THR A 30 13.22 6.17 50.13
C THR A 30 12.79 7.27 49.16
N HIS A 31 13.45 8.42 49.15
CA HIS A 31 13.18 9.50 48.20
C HIS A 31 13.37 9.04 46.74
N ARG A 32 14.45 8.32 46.44
CA ARG A 32 14.73 7.76 45.11
C ARG A 32 13.67 6.75 44.69
N ILE A 33 13.26 5.85 45.59
CA ILE A 33 12.22 4.85 45.36
C ILE A 33 10.87 5.54 45.09
N LEU A 34 10.49 6.52 45.90
CA LEU A 34 9.25 7.26 45.70
C LEU A 34 9.24 8.04 44.37
N LYS A 35 10.41 8.43 43.86
CA LYS A 35 10.57 9.10 42.56
C LYS A 35 10.64 8.18 41.34
N ILE A 36 10.68 6.86 41.49
CA ILE A 36 10.80 5.90 40.36
C ILE A 36 9.72 6.15 39.29
N GLY A 37 8.47 6.38 39.69
CA GLY A 37 7.35 6.63 38.78
C GLY A 37 7.14 8.11 38.42
N SER A 38 8.07 9.00 38.73
CA SER A 38 7.94 10.44 38.43
C SER A 38 8.20 10.71 36.96
N ARG A 39 7.39 11.60 36.37
CA ARG A 39 7.62 12.09 35.01
C ARG A 39 8.96 12.84 34.95
N PRO A 40 9.85 12.53 33.99
CA PRO A 40 11.10 13.27 33.84
C PRO A 40 10.85 14.74 33.47
N ALA A 41 11.76 15.63 33.88
CA ALA A 41 11.70 17.04 33.48
C ALA A 41 11.89 17.18 31.96
N GLY A 42 11.18 18.12 31.34
CA GLY A 42 11.25 18.39 29.89
C GLY A 42 10.39 17.46 29.02
N PHE A 43 9.72 16.46 29.60
CA PHE A 43 8.76 15.62 28.88
C PHE A 43 7.39 16.32 28.73
N PRO A 44 6.58 15.93 27.74
CA PRO A 44 5.20 16.41 27.56
C PRO A 44 4.35 16.22 28.83
N PRO A 45 3.32 17.05 29.03
CA PRO A 45 2.43 16.97 30.20
C PRO A 45 1.66 15.65 30.27
N GLY A 46 0.96 15.41 31.38
CA GLY A 46 0.12 14.23 31.54
C GLY A 46 -0.40 14.10 32.96
N PRO A 47 -1.17 13.04 33.26
CA PRO A 47 -1.79 12.84 34.56
C PRO A 47 -0.78 12.80 35.71
N PRO A 48 -1.16 13.24 36.93
CA PRO A 48 -0.34 13.07 38.13
C PRO A 48 0.10 11.62 38.30
N THR A 49 1.36 11.41 38.69
CA THR A 49 1.93 10.07 38.79
C THR A 49 1.92 9.57 40.23
N ARG A 50 1.73 8.27 40.42
CA ARG A 50 1.88 7.62 41.72
C ARG A 50 3.34 7.22 41.94
N PRO A 51 3.83 7.25 43.20
CA PRO A 51 5.13 6.70 43.54
C PRO A 51 5.28 5.26 43.04
N ILE A 52 6.43 4.94 42.45
CA ILE A 52 6.80 3.63 41.85
C ILE A 52 5.99 3.26 40.60
N TRP A 53 4.66 3.33 40.65
CA TRP A 53 3.76 2.79 39.62
C TRP A 53 3.53 3.72 38.43
N GLY A 54 3.85 5.02 38.56
CA GLY A 54 3.52 5.97 37.51
C GLY A 54 2.01 6.11 37.35
N ASN A 55 1.51 5.90 36.14
CA ASN A 55 0.08 5.94 35.77
C ASN A 55 -0.52 4.54 35.52
N LEU A 56 0.17 3.44 35.86
CA LEU A 56 -0.27 2.09 35.53
C LEU A 56 -1.67 1.72 36.07
N LYS A 57 -2.09 2.31 37.19
CA LYS A 57 -3.41 2.01 37.80
C LYS A 57 -4.56 2.76 37.13
N GLU A 58 -4.23 3.81 36.40
CA GLU A 58 -5.18 4.65 35.68
C GLU A 58 -5.34 4.23 34.21
N ILE A 59 -4.48 3.34 33.70
CA ILE A 59 -4.54 2.83 32.34
C ILE A 59 -5.41 1.57 32.29
N ASP A 60 -6.44 1.59 31.45
CA ASP A 60 -7.07 0.35 31.00
C ASP A 60 -6.04 -0.42 30.15
N THR A 61 -5.48 -1.49 30.71
CA THR A 61 -4.42 -2.27 30.04
C THR A 61 -4.89 -2.95 28.76
N LEU A 62 -6.19 -3.23 28.59
CA LEU A 62 -6.72 -3.88 27.39
C LEU A 62 -7.22 -2.87 26.36
N ARG A 63 -7.59 -1.66 26.79
CA ARG A 63 -8.04 -0.56 25.92
C ARG A 63 -7.29 0.76 26.22
N PRO A 64 -5.95 0.78 26.16
CA PRO A 64 -5.17 1.95 26.55
C PRO A 64 -5.42 3.17 25.65
N HIS A 65 -5.84 2.95 24.39
CA HIS A 65 -6.21 4.02 23.46
C HIS A 65 -7.32 4.93 23.98
N LEU A 66 -8.32 4.36 24.66
CA LEU A 66 -9.42 5.13 25.25
C LEU A 66 -8.92 6.01 26.40
N THR A 67 -8.05 5.45 27.25
CA THR A 67 -7.43 6.19 28.36
C THR A 67 -6.59 7.36 27.82
N TYR A 68 -5.73 7.09 26.82
CA TYR A 68 -4.87 8.11 26.23
C TYR A 68 -5.66 9.20 25.49
N ALA A 69 -6.74 8.85 24.80
CA ALA A 69 -7.63 9.81 24.17
C ALA A 69 -8.30 10.73 25.21
N ALA A 70 -8.80 10.17 26.31
CA ALA A 70 -9.37 10.96 27.41
C ALA A 70 -8.34 11.92 28.04
N TRP A 71 -7.09 11.47 28.20
CA TRP A 71 -6.00 12.33 28.69
C TRP A 71 -5.60 13.39 27.68
N SER A 72 -5.62 13.11 26.38
CA SER A 72 -5.34 14.10 25.33
C SER A 72 -6.26 15.32 25.43
N ALA A 73 -7.55 15.11 25.71
CA ALA A 73 -8.52 16.19 25.89
C ALA A 73 -8.19 17.11 27.08
N THR A 74 -7.42 16.62 28.07
CA THR A 74 -7.06 17.38 29.29
C THR A 74 -5.66 17.98 29.22
N TYR A 75 -4.69 17.23 28.70
CA TYR A 75 -3.27 17.58 28.76
C TYR A 75 -2.70 18.04 27.41
N GLY A 76 -3.48 17.95 26.32
CA GLY A 76 -3.10 18.44 25.01
C GLY A 76 -2.65 17.35 24.03
N PRO A 77 -2.14 17.76 22.85
CA PRO A 77 -1.96 16.89 21.68
C PRO A 77 -0.86 15.83 21.85
N ILE A 78 0.08 16.05 22.77
CA ILE A 78 1.18 15.13 23.09
C ILE A 78 1.25 15.00 24.61
N ILE A 79 1.16 13.78 25.11
CA ILE A 79 1.13 13.49 26.54
C ILE A 79 2.21 12.50 26.94
N THR A 80 2.57 12.46 28.23
CA THR A 80 3.44 11.44 28.80
C THR A 80 2.68 10.58 29.82
N ALA A 81 2.56 9.30 29.49
CA ALA A 81 2.09 8.24 30.38
C ALA A 81 3.30 7.53 31.02
N MET A 82 3.35 7.47 32.34
CA MET A 82 4.39 6.73 33.06
C MET A 82 3.96 5.27 33.29
N ARG A 83 4.68 4.31 32.72
CA ARG A 83 4.48 2.87 32.95
C ARG A 83 5.52 2.40 33.96
N GLY A 84 5.22 2.52 35.25
CA GLY A 84 6.23 2.39 36.30
C GLY A 84 7.34 3.42 36.10
N PRO A 85 8.62 3.02 35.92
CA PRO A 85 9.70 3.96 35.62
C PRO A 85 9.78 4.41 34.16
N ILE A 86 9.04 3.79 33.24
CA ILE A 86 9.21 4.02 31.80
C ILE A 86 8.31 5.16 31.34
N PRO A 87 8.86 6.26 30.79
CA PRO A 87 8.05 7.27 30.15
C PRO A 87 7.62 6.82 28.75
N VAL A 88 6.33 6.94 28.46
CA VAL A 88 5.74 6.70 27.15
C VAL A 88 5.11 7.99 26.65
N VAL A 89 5.61 8.50 25.54
CA VAL A 89 5.04 9.68 24.87
C VAL A 89 3.93 9.22 23.94
N VAL A 90 2.74 9.79 24.06
CA VAL A 90 1.59 9.44 23.22
C VAL A 90 1.19 10.66 22.39
N VAL A 91 1.09 10.46 21.09
CA VAL A 91 0.77 11.48 20.08
C VAL A 91 -0.68 11.28 19.64
N ASN A 92 -1.53 12.29 19.84
CA ASN A 92 -3.00 12.13 19.78
C ASN A 92 -3.69 13.00 18.72
N THR A 93 -2.96 13.84 17.97
CA THR A 93 -3.54 14.70 16.91
C THR A 93 -2.80 14.51 15.59
N ALA A 94 -3.49 14.73 14.46
CA ALA A 94 -2.92 14.59 13.11
C ALA A 94 -1.70 15.49 12.91
N ALA A 95 -1.79 16.77 13.32
CA ALA A 95 -0.69 17.72 13.23
C ALA A 95 0.56 17.25 14.00
N ALA A 96 0.38 16.76 15.23
CA ALA A 96 1.49 16.22 16.03
C ALA A 96 2.03 14.91 15.42
N ALA A 97 1.17 14.07 14.84
CA ALA A 97 1.59 12.85 14.17
C ALA A 97 2.45 13.14 12.93
N HIS A 98 2.08 14.13 12.11
CA HIS A 98 2.92 14.58 10.99
C HIS A 98 4.29 15.10 11.46
N ASP A 99 4.32 15.91 12.52
CA ASP A 99 5.58 16.46 13.05
C ASP A 99 6.52 15.36 13.60
N VAL A 100 5.96 14.38 14.33
CA VAL A 100 6.73 13.33 15.02
C VAL A 100 7.10 12.17 14.10
N PHE A 101 6.16 11.65 13.31
CA PHE A 101 6.37 10.43 12.54
C PHE A 101 6.78 10.68 11.09
N ASN A 102 6.30 11.76 10.45
CA ASN A 102 6.67 12.08 9.07
C ASN A 102 7.93 12.93 9.05
N ARG A 103 7.87 14.16 9.60
CA ARG A 103 8.99 15.12 9.57
C ARG A 103 10.23 14.60 10.31
N ARG A 104 10.05 13.92 11.45
CA ARG A 104 11.13 13.30 12.23
C ARG A 104 11.27 11.80 12.00
N GLY A 105 10.76 11.27 10.89
CA GLY A 105 10.62 9.84 10.67
C GLY A 105 11.90 9.00 10.73
N GLN A 106 13.11 9.57 10.64
CA GLN A 106 14.37 8.81 10.83
C GLN A 106 14.59 8.59 12.33
N ALA A 107 14.47 9.68 13.09
CA ALA A 107 14.69 9.72 14.52
C ALA A 107 13.60 8.94 15.28
N THR A 108 12.44 8.70 14.66
CA THR A 108 11.30 8.01 15.28
C THR A 108 11.04 6.61 14.70
N ALA A 109 11.94 6.05 13.89
CA ALA A 109 11.77 4.72 13.28
C ALA A 109 12.20 3.54 14.16
N GLY A 110 12.63 3.77 15.41
CA GLY A 110 13.04 2.71 16.33
C GLY A 110 11.87 1.86 16.84
N ARG A 111 12.19 0.83 17.61
CA ARG A 111 11.21 0.02 18.36
C ARG A 111 11.63 -0.03 19.83
N PRO A 112 10.69 -0.01 20.79
CA PRO A 112 11.03 -0.08 22.20
C PRO A 112 11.81 -1.34 22.53
N ALA A 113 12.88 -1.20 23.32
CA ALA A 113 13.55 -2.34 23.95
C ALA A 113 12.61 -3.14 24.88
N GLY A 114 11.46 -2.54 25.22
CA GLY A 114 10.34 -3.05 26.02
C GLY A 114 9.76 -4.39 25.58
N MET A 115 9.68 -4.66 24.27
CA MET A 115 8.84 -5.72 23.65
C MET A 115 9.27 -7.20 23.90
N LYS A 116 9.88 -7.52 25.05
CA LYS A 116 10.43 -8.85 25.36
C LYS A 116 9.40 -9.96 25.45
N VAL A 117 8.19 -9.68 25.94
CA VAL A 117 7.13 -10.70 26.05
C VAL A 117 6.71 -11.16 24.66
N ASP A 118 6.45 -10.20 23.77
CA ASP A 118 6.03 -10.43 22.38
C ASP A 118 7.14 -11.13 21.60
N LEU A 119 8.38 -10.63 21.70
CA LEU A 119 9.54 -11.28 21.10
C LEU A 119 9.73 -12.71 21.63
N ALA A 120 9.61 -12.95 22.95
CA ALA A 120 9.71 -14.31 23.49
C ALA A 120 8.60 -15.24 22.98
N ALA A 121 7.41 -14.69 22.72
CA ALA A 121 6.28 -15.41 22.10
C ALA A 121 6.44 -15.61 20.58
N ARG A 122 7.47 -15.02 19.96
CA ARG A 122 7.84 -15.18 18.55
C ARG A 122 9.27 -15.71 18.39
N GLY A 123 9.71 -16.58 19.31
CA GLY A 123 11.05 -17.18 19.31
C GLY A 123 12.21 -16.17 19.21
N ASN A 124 12.04 -15.00 19.82
CA ASN A 124 12.95 -13.86 19.88
C ASN A 124 13.32 -13.21 18.55
N TYR A 125 12.51 -13.39 17.51
CA TYR A 125 12.71 -12.72 16.22
C TYR A 125 11.37 -12.35 15.61
N ALA A 126 11.12 -11.05 15.45
CA ALA A 126 9.91 -10.51 14.83
C ALA A 126 10.26 -9.17 14.16
N PRO A 127 10.66 -9.16 12.87
CA PRO A 127 11.15 -7.96 12.19
C PRO A 127 10.24 -6.73 12.29
N ALA A 128 8.92 -6.91 12.33
CA ALA A 128 7.96 -5.82 12.52
C ALA A 128 8.14 -5.07 13.86
N LEU A 129 8.64 -5.77 14.89
CA LEU A 129 8.87 -5.31 16.25
C LEU A 129 10.34 -4.98 16.55
N MET A 130 11.22 -5.14 15.56
CA MET A 130 12.66 -4.89 15.69
C MET A 130 13.10 -3.63 14.94
N GLY A 131 14.28 -3.12 15.31
CA GLY A 131 15.00 -2.06 14.58
C GLY A 131 16.21 -2.62 13.82
N GLY A 132 16.91 -1.74 13.08
CA GLY A 132 18.20 -2.08 12.49
C GLY A 132 18.14 -3.06 11.32
N ALA A 133 19.15 -3.92 11.21
CA ALA A 133 19.34 -4.82 10.06
C ALA A 133 18.21 -5.84 9.87
N PRO A 134 17.67 -6.52 10.92
CA PRO A 134 16.55 -7.45 10.78
C PRO A 134 15.33 -6.81 10.11
N TRP A 135 14.92 -5.63 10.58
CA TRP A 135 13.81 -4.90 9.99
C TRP A 135 14.10 -4.45 8.56
N ARG A 136 15.30 -3.91 8.27
CA ARG A 136 15.65 -3.48 6.90
C ARG A 136 15.67 -4.65 5.92
N ALA A 137 16.12 -5.84 6.34
CA ALA A 137 16.10 -7.03 5.50
C ALA A 137 14.66 -7.45 5.17
N ALA A 138 13.80 -7.58 6.19
CA ALA A 138 12.40 -7.93 6.02
C ALA A 138 11.62 -6.87 5.21
N ARG A 139 11.80 -5.58 5.53
CA ARG A 139 11.11 -4.47 4.86
C ARG A 139 11.47 -4.38 3.38
N ARG A 140 12.74 -4.61 3.00
CA ARG A 140 13.13 -4.68 1.59
C ARG A 140 12.44 -5.83 0.87
N MET A 141 12.35 -7.00 1.51
CA MET A 141 11.62 -8.15 0.97
C MET A 141 10.14 -7.79 0.77
N TRP A 142 9.44 -7.36 1.82
CA TRP A 142 8.02 -7.01 1.74
C TRP A 142 7.72 -5.88 0.76
N HIS A 143 8.57 -4.88 0.65
CA HIS A 143 8.37 -3.79 -0.31
C HIS A 143 8.46 -4.27 -1.77
N ALA A 144 9.35 -5.22 -2.07
CA ALA A 144 9.49 -5.76 -3.43
C ALA A 144 8.19 -6.43 -3.92
N ILE A 145 7.47 -7.08 -3.00
CA ILE A 145 6.24 -7.85 -3.30
C ILE A 145 4.94 -7.11 -2.98
N LEU A 146 4.94 -6.04 -2.17
CA LEU A 146 3.70 -5.36 -1.73
C LEU A 146 3.62 -3.87 -2.12
N ASN A 147 4.61 -3.32 -2.82
CA ASN A 147 4.52 -1.94 -3.33
C ASN A 147 3.31 -1.79 -4.28
N VAL A 148 2.88 -0.55 -4.54
CA VAL A 148 1.69 -0.24 -5.37
C VAL A 148 1.67 -0.97 -6.73
N GLY A 149 2.84 -1.19 -7.36
CA GLY A 149 2.92 -1.93 -8.63
C GLY A 149 2.78 -3.44 -8.46
N ALA A 150 3.39 -4.01 -7.42
CA ALA A 150 3.28 -5.43 -7.12
C ALA A 150 1.90 -5.82 -6.57
N ALA A 151 1.26 -4.92 -5.82
CA ALA A 151 -0.05 -5.16 -5.23
C ALA A 151 -1.15 -5.47 -6.27
N ARG A 152 -1.10 -4.82 -7.46
CA ARG A 152 -2.04 -5.08 -8.57
C ARG A 152 -1.93 -6.50 -9.12
N SER A 153 -0.77 -7.13 -9.00
CA SER A 153 -0.62 -8.51 -9.47
C SER A 153 -1.44 -9.51 -8.67
N TYR A 154 -1.88 -9.18 -7.44
CA TYR A 154 -2.72 -10.06 -6.62
C TYR A 154 -4.23 -9.92 -6.88
N LEU A 155 -4.65 -9.00 -7.76
CA LEU A 155 -6.06 -8.78 -8.08
C LEU A 155 -6.82 -10.07 -8.42
N PRO A 156 -6.26 -11.03 -9.21
CA PRO A 156 -6.97 -12.27 -9.50
C PRO A 156 -7.29 -13.10 -8.25
N TYR A 157 -6.41 -13.11 -7.25
CA TYR A 157 -6.66 -13.78 -5.96
C TYR A 157 -7.77 -13.08 -5.18
N GLN A 158 -7.72 -11.74 -5.12
CA GLN A 158 -8.69 -10.93 -4.38
C GLN A 158 -10.08 -11.03 -5.01
N ALA A 159 -10.17 -10.95 -6.35
CA ALA A 159 -11.41 -11.06 -7.09
C ALA A 159 -12.05 -12.45 -6.95
N LEU A 160 -11.29 -13.52 -7.17
CA LEU A 160 -11.82 -14.89 -7.05
C LEU A 160 -12.33 -15.18 -5.63
N GLU A 161 -11.55 -14.84 -4.61
CA GLU A 161 -11.95 -15.06 -3.22
C GLU A 161 -13.17 -14.24 -2.82
N THR A 162 -13.34 -13.05 -3.42
CA THR A 162 -14.52 -12.21 -3.24
C THR A 162 -15.75 -12.87 -3.86
N VAL A 163 -15.65 -13.38 -5.09
CA VAL A 163 -16.77 -14.11 -5.72
C VAL A 163 -17.15 -15.33 -4.90
N LYS A 164 -16.17 -16.09 -4.40
CA LYS A 164 -16.44 -17.21 -3.49
C LYS A 164 -17.15 -16.76 -2.22
N LEU A 165 -16.73 -15.64 -1.61
CA LEU A 165 -17.40 -15.06 -0.45
C LEU A 165 -18.87 -14.79 -0.72
N LEU A 166 -19.21 -14.15 -1.84
CA LEU A 166 -20.60 -13.91 -2.18
C LEU A 166 -21.37 -15.22 -2.41
N ALA A 167 -20.76 -16.19 -3.11
CA ALA A 167 -21.39 -17.47 -3.39
C ALA A 167 -21.68 -18.28 -2.11
N ASP A 168 -20.69 -18.39 -1.21
CA ASP A 168 -20.85 -19.08 0.07
C ASP A 168 -21.98 -18.42 0.90
N VAL A 169 -22.08 -17.09 0.89
CA VAL A 169 -23.15 -16.34 1.59
C VAL A 169 -24.52 -16.55 0.94
N CYS A 170 -24.56 -16.72 -0.38
CA CYS A 170 -25.78 -17.02 -1.12
C CYS A 170 -26.27 -18.45 -0.91
N ASP A 171 -25.42 -19.40 -0.53
CA ASP A 171 -25.79 -20.82 -0.40
C ASP A 171 -26.70 -21.06 0.82
N GLU A 172 -27.73 -21.87 0.62
CA GLU A 172 -28.63 -22.31 1.69
C GLU A 172 -28.25 -23.77 2.01
N GLU A 173 -27.68 -24.04 3.19
CA GLU A 173 -27.36 -25.42 3.59
C GLU A 173 -28.64 -26.23 3.91
N GLU A 174 -28.59 -27.55 3.66
CA GLU A 174 -29.63 -28.49 4.08
C GLU A 174 -29.77 -28.48 5.61
N GLY A 175 -30.86 -27.90 6.11
CA GLY A 175 -31.11 -27.77 7.56
C GLY A 175 -31.61 -26.39 8.01
N GLY A 176 -31.63 -25.39 7.11
CA GLY A 176 -32.29 -24.10 7.35
C GLY A 176 -31.41 -23.01 7.98
N VAL A 177 -30.12 -23.26 8.18
CA VAL A 177 -29.11 -22.23 8.48
C VAL A 177 -28.36 -21.95 7.16
N GLY A 178 -28.76 -20.90 6.44
CA GLY A 178 -28.08 -20.52 5.20
C GLY A 178 -26.74 -19.81 5.47
N GLY A 179 -25.83 -19.79 4.49
CA GLY A 179 -24.51 -19.15 4.57
C GLY A 179 -24.56 -17.66 4.94
N ALA A 180 -25.69 -17.00 4.72
CA ALA A 180 -25.96 -15.66 5.24
C ALA A 180 -25.86 -15.53 6.77
N ALA A 181 -26.23 -16.57 7.52
CA ALA A 181 -26.12 -16.57 8.99
C ALA A 181 -24.66 -16.67 9.47
N GLU A 182 -23.78 -17.21 8.63
CA GLU A 182 -22.37 -17.47 8.94
C GLU A 182 -21.41 -16.51 8.21
N TRP A 183 -21.93 -15.40 7.68
CA TRP A 183 -21.19 -14.36 6.93
C TRP A 183 -19.82 -14.03 7.53
N ARG A 184 -19.71 -13.97 8.87
CA ARG A 184 -18.48 -13.62 9.59
C ARG A 184 -17.37 -14.63 9.33
N THR A 185 -17.69 -15.92 9.37
CA THR A 185 -16.71 -16.99 9.11
C THR A 185 -16.29 -17.01 7.65
N HIS A 186 -17.19 -16.67 6.72
CA HIS A 186 -16.86 -16.53 5.31
C HIS A 186 -15.92 -15.33 5.06
N VAL A 187 -16.13 -14.21 5.76
CA VAL A 187 -15.22 -13.03 5.74
C VAL A 187 -13.83 -13.38 6.28
N GLU A 188 -13.76 -14.12 7.40
CA GLU A 188 -12.50 -14.58 7.97
C GLU A 188 -11.78 -15.55 7.01
N ARG A 189 -12.52 -16.47 6.36
CA ARG A 189 -12.00 -17.36 5.31
C ARG A 189 -11.49 -16.59 4.11
N PHE A 190 -12.22 -15.59 3.61
CA PHE A 190 -11.77 -14.72 2.52
C PHE A 190 -10.39 -14.13 2.83
N SER A 191 -10.29 -13.49 3.99
CA SER A 191 -9.08 -12.79 4.36
C SER A 191 -7.90 -13.74 4.52
N ASN A 192 -8.12 -14.91 5.12
CA ASN A 192 -7.10 -15.92 5.31
C ASN A 192 -6.69 -16.57 3.98
N SER A 193 -7.65 -16.89 3.11
CA SER A 193 -7.38 -17.56 1.82
C SER A 193 -6.53 -16.70 0.89
N VAL A 194 -6.81 -15.39 0.80
CA VAL A 194 -5.95 -14.45 0.04
C VAL A 194 -4.53 -14.46 0.60
N GLY A 195 -4.39 -14.30 1.93
CA GLY A 195 -3.08 -14.31 2.59
C GLY A 195 -2.33 -15.64 2.43
N MET A 196 -3.04 -16.77 2.48
CA MET A 196 -2.45 -18.09 2.33
C MET A 196 -2.00 -18.39 0.91
N THR A 197 -2.81 -17.99 -0.06
CA THR A 197 -2.46 -18.13 -1.47
C THR A 197 -1.18 -17.35 -1.77
N MET A 198 -1.05 -16.13 -1.23
CA MET A 198 0.19 -15.34 -1.36
C MET A 198 1.38 -15.97 -0.63
N LEU A 199 1.17 -16.52 0.58
CA LEU A 199 2.24 -17.07 1.41
C LEU A 199 2.83 -18.36 0.82
N ASN A 200 1.98 -19.34 0.51
CA ASN A 200 2.39 -20.70 0.17
C ASN A 200 1.76 -21.26 -1.11
N GLY A 201 0.99 -20.45 -1.84
CA GLY A 201 0.38 -20.85 -3.11
C GLY A 201 -0.93 -21.63 -2.96
N ARG A 202 -1.47 -21.82 -1.75
CA ARG A 202 -2.72 -22.55 -1.53
C ARG A 202 -3.85 -21.70 -0.99
N ARG A 203 -5.03 -21.96 -1.56
CA ARG A 203 -6.31 -21.41 -1.12
C ARG A 203 -6.83 -22.18 0.09
N VAL A 204 -7.66 -21.50 0.86
CA VAL A 204 -8.45 -22.09 1.95
C VAL A 204 -9.92 -22.10 1.51
N PRO A 205 -10.41 -23.20 0.91
CA PRO A 205 -11.74 -23.21 0.30
C PRO A 205 -12.89 -23.38 1.30
N ARG A 206 -12.61 -23.83 2.53
CA ARG A 206 -13.61 -24.18 3.54
C ARG A 206 -13.50 -23.27 4.76
N LYS A 207 -14.64 -22.81 5.29
CA LYS A 207 -14.71 -21.95 6.49
C LYS A 207 -14.29 -22.71 7.77
N GLU A 208 -14.38 -24.03 7.74
CA GLU A 208 -14.04 -24.92 8.86
C GLU A 208 -12.54 -25.16 9.02
N ASP A 209 -11.70 -24.64 8.12
CA ASP A 209 -10.26 -24.84 8.19
C ASP A 209 -9.71 -24.27 9.52
N PRO A 210 -9.11 -25.13 10.38
CA PRO A 210 -8.63 -24.69 11.69
C PRO A 210 -7.48 -23.67 11.58
N GLY A 211 -6.77 -23.62 10.46
CA GLY A 211 -5.71 -22.66 10.19
C GLY A 211 -6.19 -21.21 10.19
N ILE A 212 -7.46 -20.96 9.86
CA ILE A 212 -8.04 -19.61 9.90
C ILE A 212 -8.02 -19.08 11.34
N ARG A 213 -8.57 -19.87 12.27
CA ARG A 213 -8.61 -19.52 13.70
C ARG A 213 -7.21 -19.48 14.30
N GLU A 214 -6.34 -20.42 13.94
CA GLU A 214 -4.96 -20.47 14.44
C GLU A 214 -4.20 -19.17 14.14
N VAL A 215 -4.33 -18.62 12.92
CA VAL A 215 -3.68 -17.35 12.53
C VAL A 215 -4.25 -16.14 13.30
N ILE A 216 -5.57 -16.07 13.47
CA ILE A 216 -6.23 -14.98 14.22
C ILE A 216 -5.88 -15.06 15.71
N ASP A 217 -5.88 -16.27 16.28
CA ASP A 217 -5.57 -16.53 17.68
C ASP A 217 -4.10 -16.27 17.98
N ASP A 218 -3.18 -16.51 17.04
CA ASP A 218 -1.75 -16.19 17.20
C ASP A 218 -1.56 -14.70 17.52
N LEU A 219 -2.10 -13.82 16.67
CA LEU A 219 -2.00 -12.38 16.86
C LEU A 219 -2.73 -11.91 18.12
N THR A 220 -3.96 -12.40 18.33
CA THR A 220 -4.83 -11.98 19.43
C THR A 220 -4.23 -12.38 20.78
N ASN A 221 -3.78 -13.62 20.93
CA ASN A 221 -3.26 -14.12 22.20
C ASN A 221 -1.90 -13.51 22.55
N ILE A 222 -1.00 -13.37 21.56
CA ILE A 222 0.31 -12.76 21.79
C ILE A 222 0.17 -11.29 22.16
N SER A 223 -0.63 -10.51 21.41
CA SER A 223 -0.84 -9.10 21.70
C SER A 223 -1.58 -8.86 23.02
N THR A 224 -2.57 -9.69 23.36
CA THR A 224 -3.26 -9.61 24.65
C THR A 224 -2.31 -9.89 25.81
N LEU A 225 -1.42 -10.88 25.67
CA LEU A 225 -0.40 -11.15 26.68
C LEU A 225 0.55 -9.96 26.82
N GLN A 226 1.01 -9.38 25.70
CA GLN A 226 1.86 -8.19 25.68
C GLN A 226 1.20 -7.02 26.41
N LEU A 227 -0.03 -6.64 26.04
CA LEU A 227 -0.80 -5.56 26.66
C LEU A 227 -0.98 -5.74 28.18
N ARG A 228 -1.31 -6.96 28.63
CA ARG A 228 -1.46 -7.29 30.07
C ARG A 228 -0.14 -7.23 30.85
N THR A 229 1.00 -7.33 30.16
CA THR A 229 2.32 -7.46 30.77
C THR A 229 3.26 -6.29 30.46
N GLU A 230 2.78 -5.23 29.78
CA GLU A 230 3.60 -4.05 29.44
C GLU A 230 4.29 -3.40 30.64
N TRP A 231 3.68 -3.48 31.83
CA TRP A 231 4.31 -2.98 33.07
C TRP A 231 5.65 -3.67 33.39
N MET A 232 5.85 -4.88 32.87
CA MET A 232 7.09 -5.65 33.05
C MET A 232 8.26 -5.11 32.22
N ASP A 233 8.02 -4.20 31.28
CA ASP A 233 9.08 -3.55 30.51
C ASP A 233 10.04 -2.77 31.44
N GLY A 234 9.54 -2.24 32.56
CA GLY A 234 10.36 -1.59 33.59
C GLY A 234 11.15 -2.55 34.48
N ALA A 235 10.82 -3.84 34.43
CA ALA A 235 11.38 -4.89 35.28
C ALA A 235 12.03 -6.01 34.45
N GLN A 236 12.55 -5.69 33.27
CA GLN A 236 13.10 -6.68 32.35
C GLN A 236 14.29 -7.50 32.88
N TRP A 237 14.98 -7.03 33.92
CA TRP A 237 16.03 -7.81 34.58
C TRP A 237 15.47 -9.11 35.19
N LEU A 238 14.18 -9.14 35.54
CA LEU A 238 13.46 -10.35 35.98
C LEU A 238 13.51 -11.47 34.92
N TRP A 239 13.56 -11.13 33.63
CA TRP A 239 13.66 -12.12 32.55
C TRP A 239 14.99 -12.88 32.54
N LYS A 240 16.06 -12.26 33.06
CA LYS A 240 17.43 -12.80 33.10
C LYS A 240 17.68 -13.68 34.34
N LEU A 241 16.82 -13.63 35.33
CA LEU A 241 16.98 -14.40 36.56
C LEU A 241 16.78 -15.92 36.31
N PRO A 242 17.60 -16.79 36.93
CA PRO A 242 17.47 -18.24 36.80
C PRO A 242 16.09 -18.75 37.19
N GLY A 243 15.60 -19.78 36.49
CA GLY A 243 14.31 -20.40 36.81
C GLY A 243 13.08 -19.52 36.54
N GLY A 244 13.21 -18.41 35.79
CA GLY A 244 12.11 -17.48 35.46
C GLY A 244 10.81 -18.15 35.00
N ARG A 245 10.89 -19.25 34.24
CA ARG A 245 9.72 -20.02 33.80
C ARG A 245 8.87 -20.55 34.96
N TRP A 246 9.44 -20.77 36.14
CA TRP A 246 8.77 -21.35 37.31
C TRP A 246 8.03 -20.31 38.16
N TRP A 247 8.55 -19.08 38.25
CA TRP A 247 7.99 -18.04 39.13
C TRP A 247 7.45 -16.82 38.39
N LEU A 248 7.68 -16.68 37.07
CA LEU A 248 7.16 -15.58 36.24
C LEU A 248 6.11 -16.09 35.23
N PRO A 249 4.80 -15.98 35.54
CA PRO A 249 3.73 -16.52 34.69
C PRO A 249 3.77 -15.99 33.25
N ALA A 250 4.08 -14.70 33.05
CA ALA A 250 4.18 -14.08 31.73
C ALA A 250 5.26 -14.73 30.85
N LYS A 251 6.41 -15.10 31.42
CA LYS A 251 7.47 -15.79 30.69
C LYS A 251 7.04 -17.20 30.27
N ARG A 252 6.38 -17.94 31.18
CA ARG A 252 5.82 -19.26 30.85
C ARG A 252 4.74 -19.18 29.77
N ALA A 253 3.87 -18.17 29.84
CA ALA A 253 2.83 -17.93 28.84
C ALA A 253 3.45 -17.57 27.48
N ALA A 254 4.44 -16.67 27.45
CA ALA A 254 5.16 -16.31 26.23
C ALA A 254 5.87 -17.53 25.62
N GLU A 255 6.55 -18.35 26.41
CA GLU A 255 7.18 -19.58 25.91
C GLU A 255 6.17 -20.60 25.37
N ARG A 256 4.97 -20.69 25.96
CA ARG A 256 3.89 -21.55 25.46
C ARG A 256 3.35 -21.05 24.12
N LEU A 257 3.07 -19.74 24.01
CA LEU A 257 2.64 -19.13 22.76
C LEU A 257 3.73 -19.25 21.69
N GLY A 258 5.00 -19.05 22.06
CA GLY A 258 6.14 -19.23 21.17
C GLY A 258 6.27 -20.64 20.61
N ALA A 259 5.94 -21.68 21.38
CA ALA A 259 5.90 -23.04 20.86
C ALA A 259 4.76 -23.27 19.85
N VAL A 260 3.59 -22.66 20.07
CA VAL A 260 2.46 -22.71 19.12
C VAL A 260 2.81 -21.95 17.85
N HIS A 261 3.35 -20.74 17.98
CA HIS A 261 3.80 -19.92 16.87
C HIS A 261 4.84 -20.65 16.01
N GLU A 262 5.88 -21.21 16.64
CA GLU A 262 6.94 -21.93 15.93
C GLU A 262 6.42 -23.18 15.20
N ALA A 263 5.42 -23.87 15.78
CA ALA A 263 4.77 -25.00 15.11
C ALA A 263 4.00 -24.55 13.85
N MET A 264 3.29 -23.42 13.92
CA MET A 264 2.62 -22.80 12.78
C MET A 264 3.61 -22.41 11.68
N LEU A 265 4.70 -21.69 12.02
CA LEU A 265 5.76 -21.33 11.08
C LEU A 265 6.32 -22.56 10.36
N THR A 266 6.67 -23.57 11.15
CA THR A 266 7.27 -24.82 10.65
C THR A 266 6.31 -25.55 9.73
N ARG A 267 5.02 -25.60 10.07
CA ARG A 267 4.00 -26.24 9.23
C ARG A 267 3.83 -25.52 7.90
N HIS A 268 3.69 -24.19 7.89
CA HIS A 268 3.57 -23.43 6.64
C HIS A 268 4.81 -23.59 5.77
N TRP A 269 6.00 -23.51 6.36
CA TRP A 269 7.28 -23.67 5.66
C TRP A 269 7.47 -25.07 5.06
N ASN A 270 7.21 -26.11 5.85
CA ASN A 270 7.41 -27.50 5.43
C ASN A 270 6.34 -27.99 4.48
N ASN A 271 5.10 -27.53 4.61
CA ASN A 271 4.04 -27.87 3.65
C ASN A 271 4.45 -27.45 2.24
N THR A 272 5.00 -26.24 2.08
CA THR A 272 5.60 -25.83 0.81
C THR A 272 6.68 -26.82 0.38
N LYS A 273 7.72 -27.08 1.18
CA LYS A 273 8.80 -28.02 0.80
C LYS A 273 8.29 -29.42 0.39
N GLY A 274 7.38 -30.00 1.17
CA GLY A 274 6.87 -31.36 0.95
C GLY A 274 6.05 -31.51 -0.33
N TRP A 275 5.42 -30.45 -0.83
CA TRP A 275 4.70 -30.49 -2.11
C TRP A 275 5.66 -30.55 -3.31
N SER A 276 6.80 -29.85 -3.23
CA SER A 276 7.85 -29.94 -4.26
C SER A 276 8.43 -31.35 -4.34
N GLU A 277 8.58 -32.05 -3.22
CA GLU A 277 9.11 -33.42 -3.16
C GLU A 277 8.11 -34.46 -3.67
N LYS A 278 6.80 -34.19 -3.55
CA LYS A 278 5.71 -35.04 -4.04
C LYS A 278 5.40 -34.85 -5.53
N GLY A 279 6.06 -33.92 -6.21
CA GLY A 279 5.79 -33.61 -7.62
C GLY A 279 4.46 -32.87 -7.85
N GLU A 280 3.88 -32.30 -6.79
CA GLU A 280 2.67 -31.46 -6.90
C GLU A 280 3.05 -30.09 -7.48
N LYS A 281 2.21 -29.55 -8.38
CA LYS A 281 2.47 -28.27 -9.04
C LYS A 281 2.49 -27.14 -8.00
N GLN A 282 3.68 -26.62 -7.70
CA GLN A 282 3.83 -25.46 -6.83
C GLN A 282 3.61 -24.16 -7.60
N LEU A 283 2.70 -23.33 -7.08
CA LEU A 283 2.51 -21.98 -7.58
C LEU A 283 3.52 -21.03 -6.92
N PRO A 284 4.01 -20.00 -7.65
CA PRO A 284 4.92 -19.01 -7.08
C PRO A 284 4.34 -18.38 -5.81
N ASN A 285 5.14 -18.33 -4.74
CA ASN A 285 4.69 -17.91 -3.43
C ASN A 285 5.84 -17.29 -2.60
N PHE A 286 5.50 -16.61 -1.51
CA PHE A 286 6.49 -15.92 -0.68
C PHE A 286 7.50 -16.84 -0.01
N ILE A 287 7.07 -18.00 0.48
CA ILE A 287 7.98 -18.97 1.09
C ILE A 287 9.03 -19.41 0.08
N GLN A 288 8.63 -19.73 -1.15
CA GLN A 288 9.54 -20.07 -2.23
C GLN A 288 10.52 -18.95 -2.54
N ALA A 289 10.06 -17.70 -2.70
CA ALA A 289 10.92 -16.56 -2.98
C ALA A 289 11.99 -16.34 -1.88
N ILE A 290 11.63 -16.56 -0.62
CA ILE A 290 12.58 -16.52 0.50
C ILE A 290 13.55 -17.71 0.45
N GLN A 291 13.08 -18.92 0.18
CA GLN A 291 13.93 -20.11 0.05
C GLN A 291 14.98 -19.94 -1.05
N GLU A 292 14.59 -19.40 -2.21
CA GLU A 292 15.50 -19.12 -3.32
C GLU A 292 16.54 -18.07 -2.94
N LYS A 293 16.13 -17.00 -2.26
CA LYS A 293 17.04 -15.97 -1.77
C LYS A 293 18.02 -16.51 -0.73
N LEU A 294 17.57 -17.36 0.18
CA LEU A 294 18.43 -18.05 1.15
C LEU A 294 19.45 -18.94 0.44
N ARG A 295 19.04 -19.72 -0.57
CA ARG A 295 19.95 -20.54 -1.40
C ARG A 295 20.97 -19.69 -2.16
N ALA A 296 20.58 -18.49 -2.58
CA ALA A 296 21.46 -17.51 -3.24
C ALA A 296 22.37 -16.75 -2.28
N GLY A 297 22.36 -17.06 -0.97
CA GLY A 297 23.24 -16.44 0.02
C GLY A 297 22.68 -15.15 0.62
N TRP A 298 21.41 -15.16 1.07
CA TRP A 298 20.82 -14.01 1.77
C TRP A 298 21.60 -13.66 3.05
N GLU A 299 22.47 -12.65 2.96
CA GLU A 299 23.35 -12.26 4.06
C GLU A 299 22.56 -11.84 5.31
N GLY A 300 22.93 -12.40 6.45
CA GLY A 300 22.40 -12.03 7.76
C GLY A 300 20.97 -12.52 8.07
N VAL A 301 20.41 -13.42 7.26
CA VAL A 301 19.09 -14.03 7.49
C VAL A 301 19.21 -15.55 7.53
N SER A 302 18.85 -16.16 8.65
CA SER A 302 18.77 -17.63 8.78
C SER A 302 17.47 -18.19 8.21
N GLU A 303 17.39 -19.51 8.00
CA GLU A 303 16.16 -20.17 7.55
C GLU A 303 14.97 -19.88 8.46
N ARG A 304 15.14 -20.03 9.78
CA ARG A 304 14.12 -19.68 10.78
C ARG A 304 13.69 -18.21 10.62
N GLN A 305 14.64 -17.30 10.50
CA GLN A 305 14.32 -15.87 10.31
C GLN A 305 13.55 -15.64 9.01
N GLY A 306 13.87 -16.38 7.95
CA GLY A 306 13.10 -16.40 6.70
C GLY A 306 11.66 -16.88 6.88
N MET A 307 11.44 -17.92 7.70
CA MET A 307 10.10 -18.41 8.05
C MET A 307 9.25 -17.31 8.70
N GLU A 308 9.82 -16.61 9.69
CA GLU A 308 9.15 -15.49 10.37
C GLU A 308 8.84 -14.35 9.39
N ILE A 309 9.81 -13.95 8.54
CA ILE A 309 9.62 -12.88 7.54
C ILE A 309 8.45 -13.20 6.60
N ALA A 310 8.27 -14.47 6.23
CA ALA A 310 7.15 -14.91 5.42
C ALA A 310 5.83 -14.79 6.21
N ASN A 311 5.79 -15.41 7.39
CA ASN A 311 4.56 -15.61 8.14
C ASN A 311 4.01 -14.34 8.80
N GLU A 312 4.86 -13.37 9.15
CA GLU A 312 4.41 -12.07 9.67
C GLU A 312 3.43 -11.39 8.70
N LEU A 313 3.57 -11.58 7.38
CA LEU A 313 2.62 -11.06 6.40
C LEU A 313 1.25 -11.74 6.48
N LEU A 314 1.21 -13.06 6.64
CA LEU A 314 -0.05 -13.82 6.77
C LEU A 314 -0.82 -13.35 8.01
N VAL A 315 -0.13 -13.32 9.15
CA VAL A 315 -0.72 -12.95 10.43
C VAL A 315 -1.25 -11.52 10.39
N ALA A 316 -0.49 -10.59 9.82
CA ALA A 316 -0.92 -9.20 9.66
C ALA A 316 -2.09 -9.04 8.67
N ALA A 317 -2.08 -9.76 7.54
CA ALA A 317 -3.07 -9.59 6.47
C ALA A 317 -4.43 -10.21 6.81
N THR A 318 -4.45 -11.30 7.59
CA THR A 318 -5.68 -12.04 7.92
C THR A 318 -6.57 -11.27 8.89
N ASP A 319 -6.10 -11.03 10.11
CA ASP A 319 -6.98 -10.54 11.18
C ASP A 319 -7.39 -9.08 10.97
N THR A 320 -6.51 -8.23 10.45
CA THR A 320 -6.80 -6.79 10.25
C THR A 320 -7.85 -6.55 9.16
N THR A 321 -7.77 -7.28 8.04
CA THR A 321 -8.73 -7.17 6.93
C THR A 321 -10.07 -7.77 7.35
N ALA A 322 -10.09 -8.97 7.94
CA ALA A 322 -11.32 -9.58 8.45
C ALA A 322 -12.01 -8.69 9.49
N SER A 323 -11.23 -8.11 10.43
CA SER A 323 -11.72 -7.18 11.44
C SER A 323 -12.38 -5.93 10.84
N SER A 324 -11.77 -5.36 9.80
CA SER A 324 -12.31 -4.19 9.09
C SER A 324 -13.61 -4.54 8.36
N LEU A 325 -13.69 -5.70 7.72
CA LEU A 325 -14.90 -6.18 7.05
C LEU A 325 -16.02 -6.55 8.04
N ASN A 326 -15.68 -7.07 9.22
CA ASN A 326 -16.64 -7.27 10.31
C ASN A 326 -17.24 -5.92 10.76
N ASN A 327 -16.41 -4.89 10.90
CA ASN A 327 -16.87 -3.55 11.25
C ASN A 327 -17.71 -2.94 10.11
N PHE A 328 -17.40 -3.24 8.84
CA PHE A 328 -18.22 -2.82 7.69
C PHE A 328 -19.64 -3.37 7.78
N MET A 329 -19.81 -4.64 8.15
CA MET A 329 -21.13 -5.26 8.32
C MET A 329 -21.97 -4.56 9.39
N ALA A 330 -21.33 -4.15 10.50
CA ALA A 330 -21.99 -3.33 11.52
C ALA A 330 -22.37 -1.94 10.97
N ALA A 331 -21.49 -1.29 10.21
CA ALA A 331 -21.77 0.01 9.60
C ALA A 331 -22.98 -0.05 8.66
N MET A 332 -23.07 -1.08 7.80
CA MET A 332 -24.20 -1.23 6.89
C MET A 332 -25.52 -1.48 7.63
N ALA A 333 -25.50 -2.24 8.72
CA ALA A 333 -26.68 -2.49 9.55
C ALA A 333 -27.12 -1.27 10.37
N LEU A 334 -26.16 -0.49 10.90
CA LEU A 334 -26.43 0.70 11.73
C LEU A 334 -26.79 1.94 10.89
N PHE A 335 -26.29 2.04 9.66
CA PHE A 335 -26.46 3.20 8.79
C PHE A 335 -27.05 2.79 7.41
N PRO A 336 -28.30 2.30 7.36
CA PRO A 336 -28.90 1.77 6.14
C PRO A 336 -29.03 2.80 5.00
N ASP A 337 -29.12 4.09 5.33
CA ASP A 337 -29.14 5.16 4.32
C ASP A 337 -27.82 5.29 3.58
N VAL A 338 -26.70 5.07 4.28
CA VAL A 338 -25.36 5.07 3.67
C VAL A 338 -25.22 3.89 2.72
N GLN A 339 -25.65 2.69 3.15
CA GLN A 339 -25.69 1.50 2.31
C GLN A 339 -26.50 1.75 1.03
N ARG A 340 -27.72 2.29 1.15
CA ARG A 340 -28.59 2.59 0.00
C ARG A 340 -27.93 3.56 -0.99
N LYS A 341 -27.33 4.64 -0.51
CA LYS A 341 -26.64 5.63 -1.37
C LYS A 341 -25.44 5.03 -2.11
N ALA A 342 -24.69 4.12 -1.47
CA ALA A 342 -23.59 3.41 -2.13
C ALA A 342 -24.11 2.37 -3.15
N GLN A 343 -25.19 1.66 -2.83
CA GLN A 343 -25.86 0.75 -3.77
C GLN A 343 -26.38 1.50 -5.01
N GLU A 344 -26.97 2.69 -4.86
CA GLU A 344 -27.43 3.52 -5.98
C GLU A 344 -26.28 3.98 -6.89
N GLU A 345 -25.11 4.28 -6.32
CA GLU A 345 -23.90 4.58 -7.09
C GLU A 345 -23.40 3.35 -7.88
N ILE A 346 -23.32 2.20 -7.21
CA ILE A 346 -22.93 0.93 -7.84
C ILE A 346 -23.87 0.59 -8.99
N ASP A 347 -25.18 0.69 -8.79
CA ASP A 347 -26.18 0.37 -9.82
C ASP A 347 -26.05 1.31 -11.03
N ARG A 348 -25.75 2.59 -10.81
CA ARG A 348 -25.57 3.60 -11.87
C ARG A 348 -24.31 3.34 -12.73
N VAL A 349 -23.22 2.91 -12.11
CA VAL A 349 -21.90 2.80 -12.77
C VAL A 349 -21.65 1.40 -13.33
N VAL A 350 -22.02 0.37 -12.56
CA VAL A 350 -21.69 -1.03 -12.84
C VAL A 350 -22.87 -1.74 -13.53
N GLY A 351 -24.10 -1.43 -13.11
CA GLY A 351 -25.31 -2.09 -13.61
C GLY A 351 -25.55 -3.49 -13.03
N PRO A 352 -26.57 -4.21 -13.52
CA PRO A 352 -27.03 -5.47 -12.94
C PRO A 352 -26.30 -6.71 -13.47
N ASP A 353 -25.52 -6.62 -14.54
CA ASP A 353 -25.06 -7.79 -15.31
C ASP A 353 -23.59 -8.20 -15.06
N ARG A 354 -22.87 -7.43 -14.23
CA ARG A 354 -21.47 -7.69 -13.87
C ARG A 354 -21.15 -7.23 -12.45
N LEU A 355 -20.07 -7.76 -11.89
CA LEU A 355 -19.49 -7.26 -10.64
C LEU A 355 -18.60 -6.04 -10.89
N PRO A 356 -18.38 -5.18 -9.86
CA PRO A 356 -17.42 -4.08 -9.93
C PRO A 356 -15.99 -4.57 -10.21
N THR A 357 -15.17 -3.78 -10.91
CA THR A 357 -13.75 -4.06 -11.15
C THR A 357 -12.86 -2.95 -10.56
N GLU A 358 -11.53 -3.11 -10.59
CA GLU A 358 -10.60 -2.04 -10.16
C GLU A 358 -10.78 -0.76 -11.01
N GLU A 359 -11.13 -0.90 -12.30
CA GLU A 359 -11.30 0.25 -13.22
C GLU A 359 -12.51 1.11 -12.87
N ASP A 360 -13.54 0.52 -12.26
CA ASP A 360 -14.72 1.25 -11.80
C ASP A 360 -14.40 2.19 -10.62
N ALA A 361 -13.28 2.00 -9.92
CA ALA A 361 -12.97 2.71 -8.68
C ALA A 361 -12.92 4.24 -8.87
N ASN A 362 -12.51 4.72 -10.04
CA ASN A 362 -12.51 6.16 -10.35
C ASN A 362 -13.92 6.74 -10.45
N ASN A 363 -14.90 5.91 -10.81
CA ASN A 363 -16.30 6.29 -10.98
C ASN A 363 -17.19 5.93 -9.77
N LEU A 364 -16.61 5.33 -8.73
CA LEU A 364 -17.28 4.96 -7.47
C LEU A 364 -16.79 5.80 -6.26
N PRO A 365 -16.83 7.14 -6.33
CA PRO A 365 -16.29 7.99 -5.28
C PRO A 365 -16.99 7.77 -3.93
N TYR A 366 -18.31 7.62 -3.88
CA TYR A 366 -19.02 7.45 -2.60
C TYR A 366 -18.71 6.10 -1.94
N THR A 367 -18.55 5.03 -2.73
CA THR A 367 -18.09 3.72 -2.26
C THR A 367 -16.69 3.82 -1.68
N ARG A 368 -15.77 4.54 -2.34
CA ARG A 368 -14.42 4.82 -1.82
C ARG A 368 -14.44 5.63 -0.52
N GLN A 369 -15.33 6.62 -0.43
CA GLN A 369 -15.55 7.40 0.79
C GLN A 369 -16.05 6.51 1.93
N CYS A 370 -16.90 5.51 1.66
CA CYS A 370 -17.32 4.54 2.67
C CYS A 370 -16.13 3.75 3.23
N ILE A 371 -15.15 3.40 2.38
CA ILE A 371 -13.97 2.64 2.82
C ILE A 371 -13.03 3.51 3.66
N GLN A 372 -12.81 4.77 3.29
CA GLN A 372 -12.04 5.70 4.12
C GLN A 372 -12.73 5.98 5.45
N GLU A 373 -14.05 6.14 5.43
CA GLU A 373 -14.83 6.33 6.65
C GLU A 373 -14.80 5.09 7.55
N LEU A 374 -14.78 3.89 6.98
CA LEU A 374 -14.60 2.65 7.74
C LEU A 374 -13.25 2.61 8.47
N LEU A 375 -12.17 2.94 7.76
CA LEU A 375 -10.82 2.98 8.32
C LEU A 375 -10.67 4.02 9.44
N ARG A 376 -11.42 5.12 9.37
CA ARG A 376 -11.52 6.14 10.42
C ARG A 376 -12.39 5.69 11.59
N TRP A 377 -13.64 5.28 11.29
CA TRP A 377 -14.72 5.07 12.25
C TRP A 377 -14.35 4.03 13.31
N ILE A 378 -13.84 2.88 12.89
CA ILE A 378 -13.24 1.88 13.79
C ILE A 378 -11.93 1.41 13.19
N SER A 379 -10.85 2.10 13.54
CA SER A 379 -9.51 1.72 13.12
C SER A 379 -9.09 0.39 13.71
N ALA A 380 -8.73 -0.54 12.82
CA ALA A 380 -8.29 -1.88 13.20
C ALA A 380 -7.12 -1.85 14.18
N VAL A 381 -6.17 -0.92 14.08
CA VAL A 381 -5.01 -0.85 14.99
C VAL A 381 -4.96 0.53 15.68
N PRO A 382 -5.71 0.75 16.78
CA PRO A 382 -5.97 2.07 17.37
C PRO A 382 -4.76 2.78 17.99
N LEU A 383 -3.67 2.05 18.26
CA LEU A 383 -2.39 2.61 18.77
C LEU A 383 -1.23 2.40 17.80
N SER A 384 -1.49 1.91 16.58
CA SER A 384 -0.45 1.37 15.70
C SER A 384 0.48 0.40 16.46
N LEU A 385 1.70 0.18 15.96
CA LEU A 385 2.76 -0.44 16.75
C LEU A 385 3.59 0.65 17.43
N PRO A 386 4.02 0.50 18.71
CA PRO A 386 4.87 1.47 19.36
C PRO A 386 6.19 1.71 18.62
N HIS A 387 6.63 2.95 18.55
CA HIS A 387 7.92 3.37 18.04
C HIS A 387 8.86 3.69 19.21
N ALA A 388 10.15 3.85 18.92
CA ALA A 388 11.10 4.45 19.83
C ALA A 388 11.96 5.48 19.12
N THR A 389 12.38 6.51 19.86
CA THR A 389 13.37 7.45 19.36
C THR A 389 14.73 6.76 19.19
N THR A 390 15.42 7.00 18.08
CA THR A 390 16.78 6.49 17.83
C THR A 390 17.85 7.52 18.22
N THR A 391 17.49 8.79 18.21
CA THR A 391 18.28 9.92 18.68
C THR A 391 17.41 10.84 19.53
N PRO A 392 17.99 11.71 20.38
CA PRO A 392 17.21 12.73 21.07
C PRO A 392 16.47 13.63 20.06
N ILE A 393 15.22 13.99 20.36
CA ILE A 393 14.40 14.88 19.52
C ILE A 393 13.80 16.01 20.35
N GLN A 394 13.58 17.15 19.70
CA GLN A 394 12.86 18.29 20.24
C GLN A 394 11.48 18.40 19.57
N ILE A 395 10.42 18.46 20.38
CA ILE A 395 9.04 18.66 19.92
C ILE A 395 8.47 19.87 20.65
N GLY A 396 8.41 21.02 19.97
CA GLY A 396 8.10 22.29 20.63
C GLY A 396 9.06 22.56 21.79
N GLU A 397 8.52 22.74 23.00
CA GLU A 397 9.30 22.91 24.24
C GLU A 397 9.80 21.60 24.85
N TYR A 398 9.32 20.44 24.37
CA TYR A 398 9.61 19.14 24.97
C TYR A 398 10.90 18.52 24.43
N HIS A 399 11.75 18.06 25.35
CA HIS A 399 12.98 17.35 25.05
C HIS A 399 12.80 15.85 25.29
N ILE A 400 12.83 15.06 24.22
CA ILE A 400 12.63 13.62 24.26
C ILE A 400 13.97 12.91 24.01
N PRO A 401 14.56 12.23 25.00
CA PRO A 401 15.80 11.46 24.84
C PRO A 401 15.67 10.32 23.82
N ALA A 402 16.80 9.80 23.35
CA ALA A 402 16.85 8.54 22.61
C ALA A 402 16.26 7.38 23.43
N GLU A 403 15.82 6.33 22.73
CA GLU A 403 15.19 5.12 23.28
C GLU A 403 13.87 5.35 24.03
N THR A 404 13.29 6.55 23.93
CA THR A 404 11.97 6.85 24.49
C THR A 404 10.89 6.21 23.63
N THR A 405 9.96 5.49 24.27
CA THR A 405 8.79 4.92 23.57
C THR A 405 7.83 6.02 23.16
N ILE A 406 7.43 6.01 21.90
CA ILE A 406 6.45 6.94 21.34
C ILE A 406 5.31 6.15 20.67
N ILE A 407 4.06 6.51 20.94
CA ILE A 407 2.87 5.81 20.45
C ILE A 407 2.03 6.77 19.60
N LEU A 408 1.60 6.30 18.43
CA LEU A 408 0.64 6.97 17.57
C LEU A 408 -0.77 6.54 17.98
N ASN A 409 -1.54 7.41 18.63
CA ASN A 409 -2.91 7.11 19.00
C ASN A 409 -3.87 7.47 17.87
N THR A 410 -4.00 6.56 16.90
CA THR A 410 -4.88 6.73 15.75
C THR A 410 -6.35 6.84 16.17
N HIS A 411 -6.75 6.17 17.26
CA HIS A 411 -8.11 6.32 17.80
C HIS A 411 -8.40 7.76 18.24
N ALA A 412 -7.48 8.43 18.93
CA ALA A 412 -7.67 9.83 19.32
C ALA A 412 -7.75 10.75 18.10
N ILE A 413 -6.89 10.54 17.09
CA ILE A 413 -6.89 11.33 15.85
C ILE A 413 -8.23 11.16 15.12
N HIS A 414 -8.67 9.92 14.92
CA HIS A 414 -9.87 9.61 14.15
C HIS A 414 -11.17 9.88 14.88
N SER A 415 -11.12 10.05 16.21
CA SER A 415 -12.26 10.40 17.05
C SER A 415 -12.24 11.86 17.51
N ASP A 416 -11.32 12.69 16.99
CA ASP A 416 -11.25 14.11 17.33
C ASP A 416 -12.51 14.83 16.81
N PRO A 417 -13.38 15.35 17.69
CA PRO A 417 -14.61 16.02 17.26
C PRO A 417 -14.35 17.34 16.51
N VAL A 418 -13.15 17.91 16.60
CA VAL A 418 -12.76 19.10 15.84
C VAL A 418 -12.49 18.75 14.38
N ALA A 419 -11.74 17.68 14.13
CA ALA A 419 -11.46 17.19 12.77
C ALA A 419 -12.67 16.43 12.18
N TYR A 420 -13.37 15.67 13.02
CA TYR A 420 -14.46 14.77 12.64
C TYR A 420 -15.70 14.99 13.53
N PRO A 421 -16.54 16.01 13.25
CA PRO A 421 -17.76 16.28 14.02
C PRO A 421 -18.68 15.07 14.09
N ASP A 422 -19.24 14.73 15.26
CA ASP A 422 -19.99 13.48 15.50
C ASP A 422 -19.18 12.22 15.16
N PRO A 423 -18.03 11.97 15.81
CA PRO A 423 -17.06 10.95 15.36
C PRO A 423 -17.60 9.52 15.37
N LYS A 424 -18.63 9.23 16.19
CA LYS A 424 -19.31 7.92 16.25
C LYS A 424 -20.30 7.69 15.09
N VAL A 425 -20.69 8.74 14.34
CA VAL A 425 -21.56 8.60 13.16
C VAL A 425 -20.71 8.25 11.95
N PHE A 426 -21.05 7.15 11.28
CA PHE A 426 -20.46 6.74 10.01
C PHE A 426 -20.98 7.66 8.90
N ARG A 427 -20.16 8.60 8.43
CA ARG A 427 -20.53 9.62 7.44
C ARG A 427 -19.48 9.68 6.32
N PRO A 428 -19.67 8.95 5.22
CA PRO A 428 -18.75 8.97 4.08
C PRO A 428 -18.50 10.36 3.50
N GLU A 429 -19.48 11.26 3.55
CA GLU A 429 -19.39 12.63 3.01
C GLU A 429 -18.25 13.46 3.62
N ARG A 430 -17.66 13.05 4.75
CA ARG A 430 -16.43 13.67 5.30
C ARG A 430 -15.27 13.68 4.30
N TRP A 431 -15.26 12.69 3.39
CA TRP A 431 -14.22 12.43 2.43
C TRP A 431 -14.54 13.00 1.04
N GLU A 432 -15.63 13.74 0.89
CA GLU A 432 -15.96 14.43 -0.36
C GLU A 432 -14.86 15.42 -0.74
N GLY A 433 -14.33 15.28 -1.97
CA GLY A 433 -13.19 16.09 -2.45
C GLY A 433 -11.85 15.82 -1.74
N LYS A 434 -11.77 14.80 -0.87
CA LYS A 434 -10.59 14.49 -0.03
C LYS A 434 -10.18 13.02 -0.10
N LEU A 435 -10.41 12.35 -1.23
CA LEU A 435 -10.07 10.94 -1.39
C LEU A 435 -8.55 10.75 -1.50
N GLU A 436 -7.92 10.37 -0.39
CA GLU A 436 -6.48 10.08 -0.29
C GLU A 436 -6.02 8.72 -0.85
N THR A 437 -6.98 7.86 -1.26
CA THR A 437 -6.95 6.65 -2.16
C THR A 437 -7.50 5.33 -1.59
N VAL A 438 -8.36 4.66 -2.38
CA VAL A 438 -8.89 3.27 -2.30
C VAL A 438 -9.51 2.83 -3.66
N VAL A 439 -9.09 3.25 -4.85
CA VAL A 439 -7.80 2.98 -5.49
C VAL A 439 -7.76 3.87 -6.75
N SER A 440 -6.87 4.87 -6.79
CA SER A 440 -6.36 5.56 -7.99
C SER A 440 -4.85 5.77 -7.78
N ASP A 441 -4.05 5.87 -8.85
CA ASP A 441 -2.57 5.89 -8.79
C ASP A 441 -1.96 7.22 -8.27
N GLU A 442 -2.78 8.11 -7.68
CA GLU A 442 -2.38 9.45 -7.24
C GLU A 442 -2.04 9.50 -5.74
N GLN A 443 -0.80 9.89 -5.46
CA GLN A 443 -0.20 10.28 -4.17
C GLN A 443 -0.48 9.40 -2.93
N VAL A 444 0.48 8.51 -2.65
CA VAL A 444 0.67 7.94 -1.31
C VAL A 444 1.38 8.96 -0.41
N GLY A 445 0.76 9.33 0.71
CA GLY A 445 1.47 9.82 1.90
C GLY A 445 1.78 11.32 2.01
N ALA A 446 1.23 12.18 1.15
CA ALA A 446 1.51 13.62 1.23
C ALA A 446 0.61 14.40 2.21
N ARG A 447 -0.61 13.93 2.52
CA ARG A 447 -1.59 14.74 3.28
C ARG A 447 -2.55 13.96 4.21
N THR A 448 -2.23 12.73 4.59
CA THR A 448 -3.27 11.90 5.21
C THR A 448 -3.62 12.33 6.64
N ASP A 449 -4.82 12.90 6.83
CA ASP A 449 -5.47 12.99 8.14
C ASP A 449 -5.94 11.60 8.62
N LEU A 450 -5.90 10.59 7.73
CA LEU A 450 -6.19 9.18 7.99
C LEU A 450 -4.91 8.37 8.27
N PHE A 451 -4.70 8.01 9.53
CA PHE A 451 -3.53 7.26 10.00
C PHE A 451 -3.79 5.76 10.19
N ALA A 452 -4.77 5.19 9.48
CA ALA A 452 -5.20 3.79 9.67
C ALA A 452 -4.08 2.76 9.39
N PHE A 453 -3.13 3.09 8.52
CA PHE A 453 -1.98 2.26 8.16
C PHE A 453 -0.68 2.68 8.86
N GLY A 454 -0.75 3.57 9.86
CA GLY A 454 0.41 4.13 10.56
C GLY A 454 1.01 5.33 9.84
N ALA A 455 2.27 5.65 10.14
CA ALA A 455 2.93 6.87 9.66
C ALA A 455 4.44 6.68 9.42
N GLY A 456 5.02 7.59 8.62
CA GLY A 456 6.46 7.70 8.40
C GLY A 456 7.12 6.43 7.85
N ARG A 457 8.37 6.19 8.23
CA ARG A 457 9.19 5.06 7.75
C ARG A 457 8.67 3.66 8.13
N ARG A 458 7.69 3.59 9.03
CA ARG A 458 7.09 2.33 9.52
C ARG A 458 5.65 2.14 9.03
N ILE A 459 5.18 2.93 8.06
CA ILE A 459 3.88 2.76 7.42
C ILE A 459 3.66 1.31 6.96
N CYS A 460 2.43 0.81 7.05
CA CYS A 460 2.08 -0.58 6.74
C CYS A 460 2.61 -1.00 5.35
N PRO A 461 3.40 -2.09 5.23
CA PRO A 461 3.86 -2.56 3.92
C PRO A 461 2.71 -3.09 3.05
N GLY A 462 1.63 -3.60 3.67
CA GLY A 462 0.50 -4.21 2.98
C GLY A 462 -0.66 -3.26 2.67
N GLN A 463 -0.50 -1.94 2.85
CA GLN A 463 -1.58 -0.95 2.68
C GLN A 463 -2.33 -1.14 1.35
N HIS A 464 -1.60 -1.22 0.24
CA HIS A 464 -2.21 -1.31 -1.10
C HIS A 464 -2.96 -2.61 -1.37
N VAL A 465 -2.56 -3.71 -0.74
CA VAL A 465 -3.27 -5.00 -0.82
C VAL A 465 -4.51 -4.95 0.07
N GLY A 466 -4.36 -4.42 1.29
CA GLY A 466 -5.47 -4.24 2.24
C GLY A 466 -6.58 -3.34 1.70
N GLU A 467 -6.25 -2.17 1.15
CA GLU A 467 -7.21 -1.25 0.52
C GLU A 467 -7.95 -1.91 -0.65
N ARG A 468 -7.26 -2.71 -1.46
CA ARG A 468 -7.88 -3.49 -2.54
C ARG A 468 -8.81 -4.59 -2.01
N ASN A 469 -8.41 -5.31 -0.96
CA ASN A 469 -9.28 -6.30 -0.31
C ASN A 469 -10.59 -5.64 0.15
N LEU A 470 -10.48 -4.49 0.82
CA LEU A 470 -11.65 -3.73 1.26
C LEU A 470 -12.48 -3.27 0.06
N TYR A 471 -11.86 -2.72 -0.98
CA TYR A 471 -12.56 -2.27 -2.19
C TYR A 471 -13.34 -3.41 -2.87
N PHE A 472 -12.69 -4.54 -3.14
CA PHE A 472 -13.35 -5.67 -3.80
C PHE A 472 -14.51 -6.18 -2.96
N VAL A 473 -14.28 -6.50 -1.68
CA VAL A 473 -15.35 -7.05 -0.85
C VAL A 473 -16.48 -6.05 -0.68
N ILE A 474 -16.20 -4.79 -0.34
CA ILE A 474 -17.24 -3.79 -0.07
C ILE A 474 -18.05 -3.46 -1.32
N SER A 475 -17.41 -3.21 -2.46
CA SER A 475 -18.11 -2.90 -3.71
C SER A 475 -18.99 -4.07 -4.17
N HIS A 476 -18.48 -5.30 -4.09
CA HIS A 476 -19.22 -6.50 -4.49
C HIS A 476 -20.35 -6.82 -3.51
N TRP A 477 -20.12 -6.64 -2.22
CA TRP A 477 -21.14 -6.84 -1.19
C TRP A 477 -22.30 -5.87 -1.38
N LEU A 478 -22.02 -4.58 -1.63
CA LEU A 478 -23.03 -3.58 -1.94
C LEU A 478 -23.77 -3.89 -3.24
N TRP A 479 -23.08 -4.45 -4.24
CA TRP A 479 -23.76 -4.93 -5.44
C TRP A 479 -24.72 -6.10 -5.16
N ALA A 480 -24.37 -7.00 -4.23
CA ALA A 480 -25.02 -8.30 -4.03
C ALA A 480 -26.11 -8.31 -2.94
N PHE A 481 -25.89 -7.64 -1.81
CA PHE A 481 -26.63 -7.87 -0.57
C PHE A 481 -27.18 -6.59 0.08
N ASP A 482 -28.26 -6.77 0.83
CA ASP A 482 -28.76 -5.87 1.85
C ASP A 482 -28.35 -6.41 3.23
N VAL A 483 -27.84 -5.53 4.09
CA VAL A 483 -27.52 -5.82 5.49
C VAL A 483 -28.40 -4.98 6.40
N ARG A 484 -29.09 -5.61 7.37
CA ARG A 484 -29.96 -4.93 8.33
C ARG A 484 -29.72 -5.46 9.75
N LYS A 485 -30.15 -4.70 10.77
CA LYS A 485 -30.22 -5.22 12.14
C LYS A 485 -31.11 -6.46 12.16
N LYS A 486 -30.65 -7.52 12.85
CA LYS A 486 -31.47 -8.71 13.04
C LYS A 486 -32.68 -8.37 13.90
N ARG A 487 -33.81 -9.02 13.63
CA ARG A 487 -35.02 -8.89 14.46
C ARG A 487 -35.15 -10.10 15.35
N ASP A 488 -35.41 -9.85 16.63
CA ASP A 488 -35.69 -10.90 17.59
C ASP A 488 -36.97 -11.64 17.19
N ALA A 489 -36.89 -12.98 17.13
CA ALA A 489 -37.96 -13.81 16.59
C ALA A 489 -39.22 -13.82 17.49
N GLN A 490 -39.09 -13.50 18.77
CA GLN A 490 -40.19 -13.52 19.74
C GLN A 490 -40.89 -12.16 19.86
N THR A 491 -40.11 -11.08 19.79
CA THR A 491 -40.57 -9.71 20.05
C THR A 491 -40.70 -8.86 18.79
N GLY A 492 -40.07 -9.27 17.68
CA GLY A 492 -40.03 -8.54 16.40
C GLY A 492 -39.20 -7.25 16.42
N LYS A 493 -38.59 -6.91 17.57
CA LYS A 493 -37.75 -5.72 17.73
C LYS A 493 -36.36 -5.95 17.15
N GLU A 494 -35.74 -4.88 16.67
CA GLU A 494 -34.35 -4.92 16.20
C GLU A 494 -33.41 -5.16 17.37
N ILE A 495 -32.47 -6.08 17.18
CA ILE A 495 -31.36 -6.35 18.09
C ILE A 495 -30.33 -5.25 17.84
N ASP A 496 -29.96 -4.54 18.90
CA ASP A 496 -29.00 -3.45 18.78
C ASP A 496 -27.56 -3.97 18.66
N ILE A 497 -26.69 -3.17 18.04
CA ILE A 497 -25.26 -3.50 17.89
C ILE A 497 -24.47 -2.51 18.74
N ASP A 498 -23.83 -3.02 19.80
CA ASP A 498 -23.01 -2.20 20.69
C ASP A 498 -21.66 -1.88 20.03
N MET A 499 -21.47 -0.61 19.64
CA MET A 499 -20.24 -0.13 19.01
C MET A 499 -19.04 -0.12 19.97
N ASP A 500 -19.28 -0.14 21.28
CA ASP A 500 -18.22 -0.11 22.30
C ASP A 500 -17.81 -1.53 22.75
N ASP A 501 -18.52 -2.57 22.29
CA ASP A 501 -18.18 -3.99 22.53
C ASP A 501 -17.09 -4.51 21.57
N LEU A 502 -15.88 -4.01 21.80
CA LEU A 502 -14.70 -4.35 21.00
C LEU A 502 -13.86 -5.46 21.64
N ARG A 503 -13.39 -6.39 20.80
CA ARG A 503 -12.42 -7.44 21.17
C ARG A 503 -11.12 -6.80 21.70
N PRO A 504 -10.59 -7.25 22.84
CA PRO A 504 -9.31 -6.76 23.35
C PRO A 504 -8.13 -7.27 22.49
N GLY A 505 -7.05 -6.51 22.41
CA GLY A 505 -5.83 -6.91 21.70
C GLY A 505 -5.19 -5.77 20.92
N LEU A 506 -4.23 -6.10 20.05
CA LEU A 506 -3.67 -5.15 19.08
C LEU A 506 -4.71 -4.69 18.05
N VAL A 507 -5.61 -5.61 17.67
CA VAL A 507 -6.60 -5.38 16.61
C VAL A 507 -7.99 -5.15 17.23
N ASN A 508 -8.54 -3.95 17.03
CA ASN A 508 -9.91 -3.61 17.36
C ASN A 508 -10.88 -4.16 16.31
N THR A 509 -11.81 -4.99 16.76
CA THR A 509 -12.96 -5.43 15.99
C THR A 509 -14.14 -5.60 16.92
N MET A 510 -15.36 -5.39 16.43
CA MET A 510 -16.55 -5.72 17.22
C MET A 510 -16.57 -7.22 17.54
N ASN A 511 -16.94 -7.54 18.79
CA ASN A 511 -17.27 -8.92 19.17
C ASN A 511 -18.40 -9.45 18.28
N PRO A 512 -18.59 -10.79 18.20
CA PRO A 512 -19.66 -11.36 17.37
C PRO A 512 -21.02 -10.73 17.65
N PHE A 513 -21.64 -10.19 16.59
CA PHE A 513 -22.98 -9.60 16.59
C PHE A 513 -23.81 -10.20 15.45
N GLU A 514 -25.13 -10.09 15.54
CA GLU A 514 -26.04 -10.65 14.56
C GLU A 514 -26.61 -9.59 13.62
N VAL A 515 -26.68 -9.91 12.32
CA VAL A 515 -27.31 -9.11 11.27
C VAL A 515 -28.15 -10.00 10.36
N ASP A 516 -29.14 -9.40 9.70
CA ASP A 516 -29.90 -10.03 8.62
C ASP A 516 -29.24 -9.66 7.29
N VAL A 517 -28.67 -10.64 6.59
CA VAL A 517 -28.03 -10.49 5.28
C VAL A 517 -28.91 -11.17 4.24
N LYS A 518 -29.31 -10.42 3.20
CA LYS A 518 -30.17 -10.94 2.13
C LYS A 518 -29.67 -10.53 0.76
N PRO A 519 -29.73 -11.40 -0.26
CA PRO A 519 -29.51 -10.96 -1.64
C PRO A 519 -30.47 -9.83 -2.01
N ARG A 520 -29.97 -8.82 -2.71
CA ARG A 520 -30.79 -7.68 -3.18
C ARG A 520 -31.87 -8.11 -4.17
N SER A 521 -31.63 -9.19 -4.92
CA SER A 521 -32.61 -9.85 -5.76
C SER A 521 -32.28 -11.33 -5.95
N LYS A 522 -33.29 -12.10 -6.36
CA LYS A 522 -33.11 -13.50 -6.76
C LYS A 522 -32.13 -13.60 -7.94
N ASP A 523 -32.30 -12.76 -8.95
CA ASP A 523 -31.43 -12.73 -10.14
C ASP A 523 -29.97 -12.52 -9.79
N LYS A 524 -29.65 -11.62 -8.83
CA LYS A 524 -28.28 -11.41 -8.36
C LYS A 524 -27.71 -12.65 -7.68
N SER A 525 -28.48 -13.31 -6.82
CA SER A 525 -28.02 -14.55 -6.17
C SER A 525 -27.78 -15.69 -7.18
N GLU A 526 -28.64 -15.84 -8.18
CA GLU A 526 -28.48 -16.83 -9.25
C GLU A 526 -27.26 -16.50 -10.13
N TRP A 527 -27.08 -15.21 -10.47
CA TRP A 527 -25.93 -14.73 -11.21
C TRP A 527 -24.62 -15.02 -10.47
N ILE A 528 -24.56 -14.74 -9.16
CA ILE A 528 -23.36 -15.01 -8.33
C ILE A 528 -23.01 -16.50 -8.35
N ARG A 529 -23.99 -17.38 -8.12
CA ARG A 529 -23.77 -18.84 -8.14
C ARG A 529 -23.30 -19.31 -9.52
N ALA A 530 -23.90 -18.80 -10.60
CA ALA A 530 -23.48 -19.13 -11.96
C ALA A 530 -22.06 -18.61 -12.27
N HIS A 531 -21.74 -17.39 -11.84
CA HIS A 531 -20.43 -16.78 -12.02
C HIS A 531 -19.34 -17.53 -11.25
N TRP A 532 -19.60 -17.88 -9.98
CA TRP A 532 -18.71 -18.71 -9.17
C TRP A 532 -18.47 -20.07 -9.82
N LYS A 533 -19.53 -20.76 -10.25
CA LYS A 533 -19.41 -22.06 -10.93
C LYS A 533 -18.49 -21.97 -12.15
N LYS A 534 -18.69 -20.94 -12.99
CA LYS A 534 -17.86 -20.70 -14.18
C LYS A 534 -16.39 -20.45 -13.81
N GLN A 535 -16.12 -19.62 -12.79
CA GLN A 535 -14.75 -19.33 -12.35
C GLN A 535 -14.08 -20.56 -11.74
N ARG A 536 -14.79 -21.32 -10.90
CA ARG A 536 -14.30 -22.56 -10.30
C ARG A 536 -13.86 -23.56 -11.38
N GLU A 537 -14.72 -23.81 -12.36
CA GLU A 537 -14.42 -24.74 -13.46
C GLU A 537 -13.26 -24.28 -14.35
N ALA A 538 -13.08 -22.96 -14.53
CA ALA A 538 -12.03 -22.41 -15.39
C ALA A 538 -10.66 -22.30 -14.71
N LEU A 539 -10.63 -22.03 -13.40
CA LEU A 539 -9.42 -21.60 -12.69
C LEU A 539 -8.94 -22.62 -11.65
N LEU A 540 -9.82 -23.50 -11.18
CA LEU A 540 -9.57 -24.34 -10.01
C LEU A 540 -9.69 -25.85 -10.30
N ASP A 541 -8.92 -26.64 -9.58
CA ASP A 541 -9.01 -28.10 -9.57
C ASP A 541 -10.13 -28.61 -8.64
N GLU A 542 -10.18 -29.94 -8.46
CA GLU A 542 -11.19 -30.62 -7.64
C GLU A 542 -11.11 -30.28 -6.13
N ASP A 543 -9.93 -29.89 -5.65
CA ASP A 543 -9.69 -29.43 -4.27
C ASP A 543 -9.86 -27.90 -4.13
N GLU A 544 -10.43 -27.27 -5.15
CA GLU A 544 -10.56 -25.82 -5.31
C GLU A 544 -9.21 -25.08 -5.22
N GLN A 545 -8.11 -25.69 -5.63
CA GLN A 545 -6.80 -25.03 -5.75
C GLN A 545 -6.58 -24.51 -7.16
N TRP A 546 -5.77 -23.46 -7.30
CA TRP A 546 -5.46 -22.86 -8.60
C TRP A 546 -4.76 -23.89 -9.52
N ILE A 547 -5.32 -24.14 -10.71
CA ILE A 547 -4.70 -25.01 -11.73
C ILE A 547 -3.37 -24.42 -12.21
N GLN A 548 -3.32 -23.09 -12.34
CA GLN A 548 -2.13 -22.33 -12.71
C GLN A 548 -2.15 -20.99 -11.95
N SER A 549 -0.96 -20.50 -11.58
CA SER A 549 -0.83 -19.18 -10.99
C SER A 549 -1.15 -18.11 -12.03
N PRO A 550 -1.91 -17.06 -11.69
CA PRO A 550 -2.01 -15.89 -12.54
C PRO A 550 -0.62 -15.37 -12.92
N GLU A 551 -0.42 -15.08 -14.20
CA GLU A 551 0.89 -14.71 -14.77
C GLU A 551 1.50 -13.50 -14.05
N ALA A 552 0.69 -12.47 -13.79
CA ALA A 552 1.10 -11.28 -13.04
C ALA A 552 1.66 -11.63 -11.63
N VAL A 553 1.06 -12.61 -10.93
CA VAL A 553 1.57 -13.08 -9.63
C VAL A 553 2.89 -13.80 -9.80
N ALA A 554 2.98 -14.71 -10.78
CA ALA A 554 4.20 -15.44 -11.08
C ALA A 554 5.38 -14.47 -11.34
N ASN A 555 5.14 -13.41 -12.10
CA ASN A 555 6.13 -12.40 -12.42
C ASN A 555 6.56 -11.58 -11.21
N VAL A 556 5.63 -11.15 -10.34
CA VAL A 556 5.98 -10.46 -9.09
C VAL A 556 6.82 -11.35 -8.18
N MET A 557 6.53 -12.64 -8.08
CA MET A 557 7.32 -13.57 -7.28
C MET A 557 8.69 -13.87 -7.91
N ALA A 558 8.80 -13.82 -9.24
CA ALA A 558 10.05 -14.06 -9.98
C ALA A 558 10.98 -12.83 -10.04
N ARG A 559 10.51 -11.63 -9.66
CA ARG A 559 11.33 -10.40 -9.63
C ARG A 559 12.49 -10.56 -8.64
N LYS A 560 13.67 -10.89 -9.18
CA LYS A 560 14.96 -10.69 -8.50
C LYS A 560 15.10 -9.20 -8.25
N ALA A 561 15.46 -8.83 -7.02
CA ALA A 561 15.56 -7.45 -6.59
C ALA A 561 16.80 -6.77 -7.20
N ASP A 562 16.81 -6.55 -8.52
CA ASP A 562 17.74 -5.69 -9.25
C ASP A 562 17.01 -5.13 -10.50
N PHE A 563 16.96 -3.80 -10.59
CA PHE A 563 16.36 -2.98 -11.65
C PHE A 563 14.82 -3.06 -11.84
N SER A 564 14.14 -1.93 -11.64
CA SER A 564 12.67 -1.82 -11.64
C SER A 564 12.19 -1.06 -12.89
N TYR A 565 11.72 -1.77 -13.90
CA TYR A 565 10.99 -1.20 -15.05
C TYR A 565 9.64 -0.54 -14.66
N THR A 566 9.22 -0.67 -13.40
CA THR A 566 8.00 -0.07 -12.85
C THR A 566 8.12 1.44 -12.58
N SER A 567 9.34 2.02 -12.51
CA SER A 567 9.52 3.48 -12.44
C SER A 567 9.27 4.15 -13.81
N TYR A 568 9.58 3.45 -14.91
CA TYR A 568 9.48 3.95 -16.28
C TYR A 568 8.03 4.32 -16.67
N ALA A 569 7.04 3.47 -16.32
CA ALA A 569 5.64 3.69 -16.67
C ALA A 569 4.90 4.68 -15.75
N LYS A 570 5.24 4.72 -14.45
CA LYS A 570 4.49 5.52 -13.44
C LYS A 570 4.70 7.05 -13.55
N LEU A 571 5.82 7.46 -14.12
CA LEU A 571 6.25 8.86 -14.11
C LEU A 571 5.90 9.61 -15.40
N ARG A 572 5.58 8.90 -16.50
CA ARG A 572 5.18 9.52 -17.77
C ARG A 572 3.75 10.06 -17.73
N PRO A 573 3.46 11.14 -18.48
CA PRO A 573 2.10 11.67 -18.59
C PRO A 573 1.17 10.67 -19.28
N SER A 574 -0.03 10.51 -18.74
CA SER A 574 -1.11 9.73 -19.34
C SER A 574 -1.90 10.58 -20.33
N TYR A 575 -2.40 9.97 -21.41
CA TYR A 575 -3.25 10.66 -22.38
C TYR A 575 -4.66 10.85 -21.81
N PRO A 576 -5.26 12.05 -21.88
CA PRO A 576 -6.61 12.30 -21.38
C PRO A 576 -7.65 11.59 -22.25
N GLN A 577 -8.84 11.32 -21.71
CA GLN A 577 -9.93 10.70 -22.48
C GLN A 577 -10.29 11.52 -23.73
N SER A 578 -10.25 12.85 -23.65
CA SER A 578 -10.47 13.75 -24.79
C SER A 578 -9.52 13.49 -25.98
N HIS A 579 -8.31 12.99 -25.71
CA HIS A 579 -7.37 12.61 -26.76
C HIS A 579 -7.88 11.39 -27.54
N TYR A 580 -8.34 10.36 -26.82
CA TYR A 580 -8.91 9.16 -27.43
C TYR A 580 -10.24 9.45 -28.11
N ASP A 581 -11.10 10.28 -27.52
CA ASP A 581 -12.36 10.70 -28.11
C ASP A 581 -12.16 11.40 -29.45
N LEU A 582 -11.13 12.24 -29.57
CA LEU A 582 -10.77 12.89 -30.83
C LEU A 582 -10.39 11.85 -31.90
N ILE A 583 -9.55 10.86 -31.55
CA ILE A 583 -9.17 9.75 -32.46
C ILE A 583 -10.42 8.95 -32.87
N PHE A 584 -11.27 8.60 -31.91
CA PHE A 584 -12.45 7.77 -32.16
C PHE A 584 -13.56 8.51 -32.91
N SER A 585 -13.65 9.83 -32.78
CA SER A 585 -14.57 10.65 -33.59
C SER A 585 -14.18 10.70 -35.07
N TYR A 586 -12.88 10.57 -35.36
CA TYR A 586 -12.35 10.51 -36.71
C TYR A 586 -12.48 9.11 -37.34
N HIS A 587 -12.43 8.06 -36.51
CA HIS A 587 -12.62 6.69 -36.94
C HIS A 587 -14.09 6.43 -37.31
N GLN A 588 -14.32 5.99 -38.54
CA GLN A 588 -15.67 5.71 -39.09
C GLN A 588 -15.82 4.25 -39.57
N GLY A 589 -14.82 3.41 -39.29
CA GLY A 589 -14.79 2.01 -39.70
C GLY A 589 -15.40 1.06 -38.65
N PRO A 590 -15.39 -0.24 -38.93
CA PRO A 590 -15.68 -1.27 -37.93
C PRO A 590 -14.70 -1.19 -36.76
N THR A 591 -15.10 -1.67 -35.59
CA THR A 591 -14.24 -1.72 -34.39
C THR A 591 -13.88 -3.16 -34.03
N VAL A 592 -13.48 -3.96 -35.01
CA VAL A 592 -13.21 -5.40 -34.80
C VAL A 592 -11.76 -5.62 -34.37
N LEU A 593 -10.79 -5.04 -35.08
CA LEU A 593 -9.36 -5.25 -34.79
C LEU A 593 -8.57 -3.94 -34.86
N CYS A 594 -7.93 -3.57 -33.75
CA CYS A 594 -6.99 -2.46 -33.69
C CYS A 594 -5.55 -2.96 -33.44
N ALA A 595 -4.59 -2.36 -34.15
CA ALA A 595 -3.17 -2.57 -33.91
C ALA A 595 -2.58 -1.35 -33.18
N ASP A 596 -1.91 -1.56 -32.05
CA ASP A 596 -1.12 -0.53 -31.38
C ASP A 596 0.36 -0.81 -31.65
N ILE A 597 0.98 -0.06 -32.57
CA ILE A 597 2.35 -0.31 -33.04
C ILE A 597 3.37 0.56 -32.32
N GLY A 598 4.46 -0.06 -31.86
CA GLY A 598 5.36 0.52 -30.86
C GLY A 598 4.68 0.64 -29.50
N CYS A 599 3.95 -0.41 -29.08
CA CYS A 599 3.08 -0.37 -27.89
C CYS A 599 3.84 -0.20 -26.57
N GLY A 600 5.16 -0.43 -26.55
CA GLY A 600 5.96 -0.44 -25.33
C GLY A 600 5.34 -1.38 -24.28
N PRO A 601 5.18 -0.95 -23.01
CA PRO A 601 4.58 -1.75 -21.93
C PRO A 601 3.03 -1.83 -22.00
N GLY A 602 2.41 -1.55 -23.16
CA GLY A 602 0.99 -1.79 -23.43
C GLY A 602 0.02 -0.76 -22.85
N ILE A 603 0.47 0.46 -22.53
CA ILE A 603 -0.37 1.52 -21.92
C ILE A 603 -1.51 1.90 -22.87
N VAL A 604 -1.18 2.21 -24.13
CA VAL A 604 -2.18 2.59 -25.15
C VAL A 604 -3.05 1.40 -25.50
N THR A 605 -2.46 0.21 -25.65
CA THR A 605 -3.16 -1.04 -25.94
C THR A 605 -4.30 -1.31 -24.94
N ARG A 606 -4.04 -1.18 -23.64
CA ARG A 606 -5.07 -1.34 -22.59
C ARG A 606 -6.10 -0.21 -22.61
N ALA A 607 -5.67 1.03 -22.81
CA ALA A 607 -6.57 2.19 -22.81
C ALA A 607 -7.65 2.11 -23.89
N ILE A 608 -7.34 1.50 -25.04
CA ILE A 608 -8.27 1.37 -26.17
C ILE A 608 -9.03 0.03 -26.19
N ALA A 609 -8.78 -0.87 -25.23
CA ALA A 609 -9.35 -2.22 -25.19
C ALA A 609 -10.88 -2.23 -25.16
N HIS A 610 -11.50 -1.26 -24.49
CA HIS A 610 -12.96 -1.14 -24.41
C HIS A 610 -13.62 -0.75 -25.75
N LYS A 611 -12.85 -0.24 -26.72
CA LYS A 611 -13.38 0.30 -27.97
C LYS A 611 -13.45 -0.71 -29.10
N PHE A 612 -12.57 -1.72 -29.10
CA PHE A 612 -12.45 -2.71 -30.17
C PHE A 612 -12.70 -4.13 -29.67
N GLU A 613 -13.24 -5.00 -30.53
CA GLU A 613 -13.44 -6.41 -30.18
C GLU A 613 -12.12 -7.13 -29.91
N ASN A 614 -11.03 -6.74 -30.57
CA ASN A 614 -9.67 -7.23 -30.35
C ASN A 614 -8.65 -6.10 -30.50
N VAL A 615 -7.66 -6.06 -29.63
CA VAL A 615 -6.53 -5.14 -29.71
C VAL A 615 -5.22 -5.92 -29.64
N ILE A 616 -4.33 -5.68 -30.60
CA ILE A 616 -3.02 -6.32 -30.64
C ILE A 616 -1.94 -5.25 -30.50
N GLY A 617 -1.23 -5.27 -29.37
CA GLY A 617 -0.04 -4.45 -29.16
C GLY A 617 1.18 -5.08 -29.84
N VAL A 618 1.96 -4.27 -30.54
CA VAL A 618 3.12 -4.70 -31.30
C VAL A 618 4.32 -3.87 -30.89
N ASP A 619 5.42 -4.51 -30.50
CA ASP A 619 6.69 -3.82 -30.26
C ASP A 619 7.88 -4.66 -30.76
N PRO A 620 8.91 -4.05 -31.38
CA PRO A 620 10.11 -4.78 -31.79
C PRO A 620 10.91 -5.32 -30.59
N SER A 621 10.79 -4.73 -29.40
CA SER A 621 11.46 -5.19 -28.20
C SER A 621 10.68 -6.32 -27.52
N ALA A 622 11.23 -7.53 -27.54
CA ALA A 622 10.66 -8.68 -26.84
C ALA A 622 10.46 -8.41 -25.34
N GLY A 623 11.37 -7.67 -24.70
CA GLY A 623 11.25 -7.30 -23.28
C GLY A 623 10.13 -6.29 -23.01
N MET A 624 9.82 -5.39 -23.96
CA MET A 624 8.65 -4.50 -23.84
C MET A 624 7.35 -5.27 -24.02
N VAL A 625 7.30 -6.21 -24.97
CA VAL A 625 6.16 -7.10 -25.18
C VAL A 625 5.91 -7.98 -23.96
N GLU A 626 6.95 -8.53 -23.35
CA GLU A 626 6.87 -9.28 -22.10
C GLU A 626 6.28 -8.42 -20.99
N GLN A 627 6.79 -7.20 -20.77
CA GLN A 627 6.21 -6.27 -19.80
C GLN A 627 4.77 -5.87 -20.11
N ALA A 628 4.43 -5.74 -21.40
CA ALA A 628 3.07 -5.42 -21.83
C ALA A 628 2.11 -6.57 -21.49
N ARG A 629 2.52 -7.81 -21.73
CA ARG A 629 1.78 -9.02 -21.30
C ARG A 629 1.67 -9.07 -19.78
N ASP A 630 2.78 -8.92 -19.07
CA ASP A 630 2.84 -8.94 -17.61
C ASP A 630 1.96 -7.87 -16.95
N GLY A 631 1.87 -6.69 -17.56
CA GLY A 631 1.07 -5.56 -17.10
C GLY A 631 -0.39 -5.60 -17.56
N THR A 632 -0.79 -6.63 -18.31
CA THR A 632 -2.14 -6.77 -18.86
C THR A 632 -2.80 -8.02 -18.29
N ASP A 633 -3.65 -7.81 -17.30
CA ASP A 633 -4.44 -8.87 -16.69
C ASP A 633 -5.46 -9.42 -17.68
N SER A 634 -5.36 -10.72 -18.02
CA SER A 634 -6.24 -11.37 -19.00
C SER A 634 -7.69 -11.50 -18.53
N TYR A 635 -7.95 -11.35 -17.23
CA TYR A 635 -9.31 -11.25 -16.70
C TYR A 635 -9.96 -9.89 -17.01
N THR A 636 -9.21 -8.80 -16.83
CA THR A 636 -9.67 -7.43 -17.11
C THR A 636 -9.65 -7.12 -18.61
N TYR A 637 -8.68 -7.63 -19.36
CA TYR A 637 -8.47 -7.36 -20.79
C TYR A 637 -8.48 -8.64 -21.64
N PRO A 638 -9.61 -9.39 -21.68
CA PRO A 638 -9.67 -10.68 -22.37
C PRO A 638 -9.49 -10.58 -23.89
N ASN A 639 -9.63 -9.38 -24.44
CA ASN A 639 -9.52 -9.07 -25.87
C ASN A 639 -8.19 -8.42 -26.27
N VAL A 640 -7.23 -8.31 -25.35
CA VAL A 640 -5.90 -7.74 -25.61
C VAL A 640 -4.88 -8.85 -25.76
N SER A 641 -4.04 -8.76 -26.78
CA SER A 641 -2.86 -9.60 -26.93
C SER A 641 -1.67 -8.81 -27.43
N PHE A 642 -0.47 -9.39 -27.36
CA PHE A 642 0.77 -8.71 -27.75
C PHE A 642 1.64 -9.58 -28.64
N GLN A 643 2.30 -8.96 -29.61
CA GLN A 643 3.21 -9.61 -30.55
C GLN A 643 4.54 -8.85 -30.62
N SER A 644 5.63 -9.61 -30.75
CA SER A 644 6.94 -9.01 -31.03
C SER A 644 7.17 -8.92 -32.53
N GLY A 645 7.46 -7.73 -33.02
CA GLY A 645 7.77 -7.52 -34.43
C GLY A 645 7.88 -6.04 -34.82
N PRO A 646 8.53 -5.74 -35.96
CA PRO A 646 8.66 -4.38 -36.46
C PRO A 646 7.36 -3.87 -37.10
N ALA A 647 7.12 -2.57 -37.01
CA ALA A 647 5.98 -1.89 -37.63
C ALA A 647 6.04 -1.94 -39.18
N GLU A 648 7.24 -2.10 -39.71
CA GLU A 648 7.57 -2.13 -41.14
C GLU A 648 7.16 -3.43 -41.83
N GLU A 649 6.81 -4.48 -41.07
CA GLU A 649 6.49 -5.80 -41.64
C GLU A 649 5.11 -6.30 -41.22
N LEU A 650 4.78 -6.17 -39.92
CA LEU A 650 3.50 -6.61 -39.34
C LEU A 650 3.03 -8.01 -39.84
N PRO A 651 3.85 -9.06 -39.70
CA PRO A 651 3.63 -10.36 -40.33
C PRO A 651 2.42 -11.13 -39.78
N PHE A 652 1.93 -10.75 -38.61
CA PHE A 652 0.80 -11.38 -37.92
C PHE A 652 -0.57 -10.80 -38.31
N PHE A 653 -0.60 -9.73 -39.11
CA PHE A 653 -1.84 -9.20 -39.67
C PHE A 653 -2.00 -9.62 -41.13
N GLY A 654 -3.18 -10.16 -41.46
CA GLY A 654 -3.57 -10.43 -42.84
C GLY A 654 -3.79 -9.14 -43.63
N ASP A 655 -3.80 -9.25 -44.95
CA ASP A 655 -4.07 -8.11 -45.82
C ASP A 655 -5.50 -7.59 -45.61
N THR A 656 -5.66 -6.27 -45.50
CA THR A 656 -6.95 -5.60 -45.25
C THR A 656 -7.72 -6.14 -44.04
N SER A 657 -7.01 -6.55 -42.98
CA SER A 657 -7.60 -7.17 -41.78
C SER A 657 -7.81 -6.22 -40.61
N VAL A 658 -7.11 -5.10 -40.56
CA VAL A 658 -7.07 -4.17 -39.42
C VAL A 658 -7.96 -2.94 -39.68
N ASP A 659 -8.71 -2.51 -38.67
CA ASP A 659 -9.61 -1.36 -38.76
C ASP A 659 -8.92 -0.03 -38.43
N ALA A 660 -8.03 -0.07 -37.43
CA ALA A 660 -7.26 1.08 -37.00
C ALA A 660 -5.84 0.67 -36.58
N VAL A 661 -4.87 1.53 -36.91
CA VAL A 661 -3.48 1.42 -36.43
C VAL A 661 -3.15 2.68 -35.64
N LEU A 662 -2.80 2.50 -34.37
CA LEU A 662 -2.45 3.57 -33.44
C LEU A 662 -0.98 3.48 -33.04
N SER A 663 -0.36 4.61 -32.72
CA SER A 663 1.00 4.65 -32.16
C SER A 663 1.19 5.87 -31.27
N GLY A 664 1.31 5.64 -29.96
CA GLY A 664 1.59 6.68 -28.97
C GLY A 664 3.07 6.75 -28.62
N GLN A 665 3.71 7.89 -28.87
CA GLN A 665 5.10 8.15 -28.50
C GLN A 665 6.12 7.13 -29.06
N ALA A 666 5.86 6.53 -30.23
CA ALA A 666 6.79 5.59 -30.86
C ALA A 666 7.08 5.85 -32.35
N ALA A 667 6.22 6.56 -33.08
CA ALA A 667 6.39 6.72 -34.53
C ALA A 667 7.71 7.39 -34.97
N HIS A 668 8.39 8.14 -34.11
CA HIS A 668 9.73 8.66 -34.41
C HIS A 668 10.82 7.59 -34.58
N TRP A 669 10.54 6.33 -34.27
CA TRP A 669 11.41 5.18 -34.51
C TRP A 669 11.18 4.49 -35.87
N PHE A 670 10.13 4.82 -36.61
CA PHE A 670 9.71 4.06 -37.79
C PHE A 670 10.48 4.42 -39.08
N GLU A 671 10.60 3.44 -39.98
CA GLU A 671 11.16 3.62 -41.33
C GLU A 671 10.04 3.96 -42.33
N TYR A 672 9.78 5.25 -42.54
CA TYR A 672 8.55 5.72 -43.19
C TYR A 672 8.19 5.10 -44.55
N PRO A 673 9.09 4.97 -45.54
CA PRO A 673 8.74 4.34 -46.81
C PRO A 673 8.20 2.90 -46.63
N ARG A 674 8.77 2.15 -45.69
CA ARG A 674 8.38 0.77 -45.39
C ARG A 674 7.14 0.72 -44.52
N VAL A 675 7.07 1.52 -43.45
CA VAL A 675 5.92 1.54 -42.55
C VAL A 675 4.65 1.92 -43.32
N TRP A 676 4.68 2.92 -44.21
CA TRP A 676 3.49 3.29 -44.99
C TRP A 676 3.01 2.16 -45.89
N THR A 677 3.92 1.43 -46.52
CA THR A 677 3.60 0.26 -47.34
C THR A 677 2.98 -0.85 -46.49
N SER A 678 3.56 -1.13 -45.31
CA SER A 678 3.06 -2.12 -44.35
C SER A 678 1.66 -1.77 -43.84
N LEU A 679 1.43 -0.52 -43.44
CA LEU A 679 0.14 -0.03 -42.98
C LEU A 679 -0.92 -0.07 -44.09
N ALA A 680 -0.53 0.30 -45.31
CA ALA A 680 -1.43 0.26 -46.46
C ALA A 680 -1.87 -1.17 -46.83
N ARG A 681 -1.04 -2.17 -46.54
CA ARG A 681 -1.32 -3.60 -46.72
C ARG A 681 -2.30 -4.12 -45.67
N VAL A 682 -2.09 -3.81 -44.38
CA VAL A 682 -2.88 -4.41 -43.29
C VAL A 682 -4.20 -3.69 -43.03
N LEU A 683 -4.28 -2.37 -43.29
CA LEU A 683 -5.50 -1.59 -43.05
C LEU A 683 -6.57 -1.85 -44.09
N ARG A 684 -7.83 -1.93 -43.63
CA ARG A 684 -9.01 -1.88 -44.51
C ARG A 684 -9.11 -0.52 -45.20
N LYS A 685 -9.73 -0.49 -46.38
CA LYS A 685 -10.14 0.76 -47.02
C LYS A 685 -11.06 1.54 -46.07
N GLY A 686 -10.78 2.83 -45.89
CA GLY A 686 -11.45 3.70 -44.91
C GLY A 686 -10.91 3.59 -43.47
N GLY A 687 -10.00 2.64 -43.21
CA GLY A 687 -9.35 2.43 -41.91
C GLY A 687 -8.50 3.61 -41.46
N THR A 688 -8.23 3.69 -40.16
CA THR A 688 -7.61 4.87 -39.52
C THR A 688 -6.16 4.61 -39.12
N VAL A 689 -5.29 5.59 -39.39
CA VAL A 689 -3.98 5.71 -38.74
C VAL A 689 -4.04 6.87 -37.76
N ALA A 690 -3.57 6.67 -36.53
CA ALA A 690 -3.37 7.75 -35.57
C ALA A 690 -2.01 7.66 -34.90
N PHE A 691 -1.15 8.66 -35.13
CA PHE A 691 0.18 8.76 -34.52
C PHE A 691 0.27 10.01 -33.67
N TRP A 692 0.74 9.89 -32.43
CA TRP A 692 0.92 11.07 -31.57
C TRP A 692 2.20 11.04 -30.76
N THR A 693 2.58 12.23 -30.30
CA THR A 693 3.79 12.46 -29.50
C THR A 693 3.57 13.54 -28.46
N TYR A 694 4.48 13.58 -27.50
CA TYR A 694 4.72 14.74 -26.68
C TYR A 694 6.21 15.05 -26.56
N GLY A 695 6.55 16.34 -26.67
CA GLY A 695 7.91 16.86 -26.63
C GLY A 695 8.41 17.14 -25.21
N ASN A 696 9.32 18.10 -25.09
CA ASN A 696 9.77 18.60 -23.80
C ASN A 696 8.63 19.21 -22.94
N PRO A 697 8.68 19.05 -21.61
CA PRO A 697 7.76 19.71 -20.70
C PRO A 697 8.07 21.20 -20.52
N PHE A 698 7.02 21.95 -20.22
CA PHE A 698 7.03 23.35 -19.84
C PHE A 698 6.60 23.44 -18.38
N PHE A 699 7.41 24.08 -17.55
CA PHE A 699 7.03 24.37 -16.17
C PHE A 699 6.08 25.56 -16.15
N VAL A 700 4.84 25.29 -15.74
CA VAL A 700 3.78 26.29 -15.65
C VAL A 700 4.13 27.29 -14.56
N LYS A 701 4.04 28.59 -14.87
CA LYS A 701 4.42 29.72 -14.01
C LYS A 701 5.91 29.77 -13.62
N CYS A 702 6.76 28.90 -14.17
CA CYS A 702 8.20 28.86 -13.90
C CYS A 702 8.97 28.98 -15.23
N PRO A 703 9.03 30.18 -15.83
CA PRO A 703 9.62 30.36 -17.15
C PRO A 703 11.12 30.06 -17.18
N LYS A 704 11.87 30.33 -16.11
CA LYS A 704 13.31 30.07 -16.08
C LYS A 704 13.58 28.56 -15.99
N ALA A 705 12.79 27.82 -15.22
CA ALA A 705 12.85 26.37 -15.19
C ALA A 705 12.65 25.77 -16.60
N THR A 706 11.70 26.33 -17.36
CA THR A 706 11.46 25.94 -18.75
C THR A 706 12.63 26.27 -19.67
N GLU A 707 13.25 27.44 -19.52
CA GLU A 707 14.45 27.83 -20.27
C GLU A 707 15.63 26.90 -19.98
N ILE A 708 15.92 26.63 -18.71
CA ILE A 708 17.02 25.77 -18.27
C ILE A 708 16.80 24.35 -18.78
N ILE A 709 15.63 23.75 -18.57
CA ILE A 709 15.42 22.37 -19.01
C ILE A 709 15.46 22.23 -20.53
N THR A 710 14.99 23.25 -21.27
CA THR A 710 15.09 23.28 -22.73
C THR A 710 16.55 23.32 -23.15
N GLU A 711 17.36 24.19 -22.54
CA GLU A 711 18.78 24.30 -22.82
C GLU A 711 19.52 22.98 -22.52
N TRP A 712 19.34 22.43 -21.32
CA TRP A 712 19.97 21.18 -20.90
C TRP A 712 19.57 19.99 -21.77
N SER A 713 18.32 19.94 -22.24
CA SER A 713 17.80 18.84 -23.05
C SER A 713 18.05 18.98 -24.55
N THR A 714 18.39 20.16 -25.07
CA THR A 714 18.57 20.38 -26.52
C THR A 714 20.00 20.76 -26.91
N ASN A 715 20.87 21.11 -25.96
CA ASN A 715 22.27 21.42 -26.23
C ASN A 715 23.05 20.15 -26.62
N THR A 716 23.22 19.92 -27.92
CA THR A 716 23.93 18.75 -28.45
C THR A 716 25.45 18.91 -28.45
N THR A 717 25.97 20.08 -28.10
CA THR A 717 27.42 20.39 -28.17
C THR A 717 28.13 20.24 -26.84
N ASP A 718 27.39 20.27 -25.74
CA ASP A 718 27.91 20.15 -24.38
C ASP A 718 27.78 18.70 -23.89
N PRO A 719 28.89 17.96 -23.69
CA PRO A 719 28.85 16.58 -23.20
C PRO A 719 28.41 16.46 -21.74
N ASP A 720 28.37 17.56 -20.98
CA ASP A 720 27.87 17.53 -19.60
C ASP A 720 26.34 17.65 -19.55
N LYS A 721 25.66 17.85 -20.69
CA LYS A 721 24.22 18.03 -20.80
C LYS A 721 23.53 16.90 -21.56
N LEU A 722 22.22 16.80 -21.39
CA LEU A 722 21.41 15.70 -21.94
C LEU A 722 21.29 15.76 -23.46
N GLY A 723 21.37 16.96 -24.05
CA GLY A 723 21.19 17.15 -25.48
C GLY A 723 22.11 16.28 -26.35
N ALA A 724 23.36 16.06 -25.91
CA ALA A 724 24.35 15.24 -26.60
C ALA A 724 24.03 13.73 -26.64
N TYR A 725 23.11 13.25 -25.78
CA TYR A 725 22.84 11.83 -25.58
C TYR A 725 21.48 11.37 -26.11
N TRP A 726 20.73 12.26 -26.77
CA TRP A 726 19.52 11.85 -27.47
C TRP A 726 19.82 11.09 -28.76
N THR A 727 19.06 10.04 -29.03
CA THR A 727 19.09 9.37 -30.33
C THR A 727 18.53 10.30 -31.42
N GLN A 728 19.33 10.56 -32.45
CA GLN A 728 18.96 11.34 -33.63
C GLN A 728 18.74 10.41 -34.83
N PRO A 729 17.80 10.71 -35.75
CA PRO A 729 16.95 11.90 -35.82
C PRO A 729 15.67 11.83 -34.95
N GLY A 730 15.44 10.71 -34.24
CA GLY A 730 14.18 10.45 -33.51
C GLY A 730 13.77 11.59 -32.58
N ARG A 731 14.71 12.15 -31.81
CA ARG A 731 14.42 13.28 -30.93
C ARG A 731 14.00 14.55 -31.68
N SER A 732 14.65 14.86 -32.79
CA SER A 732 14.29 16.02 -33.62
C SER A 732 12.87 15.92 -34.20
N ILE A 733 12.40 14.69 -34.46
CA ILE A 733 11.02 14.42 -34.92
C ILE A 733 10.00 14.68 -33.79
N VAL A 734 10.32 14.26 -32.57
CA VAL A 734 9.50 14.47 -31.37
C VAL A 734 9.37 15.97 -31.03
N GLU A 735 10.48 16.71 -31.00
CA GLU A 735 10.47 18.15 -30.69
C GLU A 735 9.71 18.97 -31.75
N GLN A 736 9.66 18.49 -32.99
CA GLN A 736 8.83 19.08 -34.03
C GLN A 736 7.37 18.61 -33.99
N LEU A 737 6.94 17.94 -32.92
CA LEU A 737 5.57 17.45 -32.74
C LEU A 737 5.08 16.60 -33.93
N TYR A 738 5.98 15.76 -34.47
CA TYR A 738 5.71 14.88 -35.60
C TYR A 738 5.43 15.59 -36.94
N ARG A 739 5.71 16.90 -37.08
CA ARG A 739 5.62 17.61 -38.38
C ARG A 739 6.43 16.96 -39.52
N PRO A 740 7.62 16.37 -39.31
CA PRO A 740 8.36 15.70 -40.38
C PRO A 740 7.68 14.42 -40.91
N ILE A 741 6.77 13.82 -40.14
CA ILE A 741 6.12 12.56 -40.50
C ILE A 741 4.97 12.87 -41.45
N GLN A 742 5.11 12.57 -42.74
CA GLN A 742 4.07 12.78 -43.75
C GLN A 742 3.45 11.45 -44.16
N PRO A 743 2.15 11.19 -43.88
CA PRO A 743 1.44 10.05 -44.45
C PRO A 743 1.56 10.05 -45.98
N ALA A 744 1.88 8.89 -46.57
CA ALA A 744 2.07 8.80 -48.01
C ALA A 744 0.75 9.00 -48.77
N ASP A 745 0.68 10.08 -49.57
CA ASP A 745 -0.50 10.43 -50.37
C ASP A 745 -0.93 9.32 -51.34
N GLU A 746 -0.03 8.40 -51.71
CA GLU A 746 -0.38 7.21 -52.50
C GLU A 746 -1.41 6.32 -51.79
N PHE A 747 -1.28 6.17 -50.47
CA PHE A 747 -2.07 5.21 -49.68
C PHE A 747 -3.13 5.86 -48.80
N PHE A 748 -2.93 7.12 -48.41
CA PHE A 748 -3.75 7.79 -47.40
C PHE A 748 -4.37 9.11 -47.89
N GLU A 749 -5.54 9.44 -47.32
CA GLU A 749 -6.32 10.67 -47.53
C GLU A 749 -6.88 11.22 -46.21
N ASP A 750 -7.60 12.34 -46.27
CA ASP A 750 -8.24 12.99 -45.09
C ASP A 750 -7.24 13.27 -43.95
N ILE A 751 -6.00 13.65 -44.28
CA ILE A 751 -4.94 13.85 -43.29
C ILE A 751 -5.27 15.04 -42.39
N LYS A 752 -5.39 14.81 -41.08
CA LYS A 752 -5.59 15.86 -40.07
C LYS A 752 -4.41 15.91 -39.11
N ARG A 753 -4.07 17.13 -38.68
CA ARG A 753 -3.02 17.38 -37.69
C ARG A 753 -3.58 18.28 -36.59
N TYR A 754 -3.36 17.86 -35.36
CA TYR A 754 -3.67 18.62 -34.17
C TYR A 754 -2.40 18.81 -33.37
N GLU A 755 -2.21 20.00 -32.83
CA GLU A 755 -1.05 20.33 -32.02
C GLU A 755 -1.51 21.15 -30.81
N TYR A 756 -0.90 20.93 -29.66
CA TYR A 756 -0.98 21.82 -28.50
C TYR A 756 0.44 22.24 -28.12
N VAL A 757 0.67 23.54 -27.99
CA VAL A 757 1.96 24.11 -27.59
C VAL A 757 1.75 24.89 -26.29
N PRO A 758 2.28 24.41 -25.15
CA PRO A 758 2.18 25.07 -23.86
C PRO A 758 2.76 26.50 -23.85
N ASP A 759 2.30 27.30 -22.90
CA ASP A 759 2.91 28.58 -22.51
C ASP A 759 3.20 28.53 -20.99
N THR A 760 4.14 29.34 -20.52
CA THR A 760 4.57 29.38 -19.12
C THR A 760 3.70 30.32 -18.26
N LYS A 761 2.77 31.08 -18.86
CA LYS A 761 1.96 32.10 -18.15
C LYS A 761 0.95 31.50 -17.16
N GLY A 762 0.55 30.25 -17.35
CA GLY A 762 -0.41 29.57 -16.48
C GLY A 762 -0.95 28.27 -17.09
N PRO A 763 -1.74 27.49 -16.32
CA PRO A 763 -2.37 26.29 -16.84
C PRO A 763 -3.28 26.63 -18.02
N ALA A 764 -3.24 25.83 -19.08
CA ALA A 764 -4.05 26.01 -20.29
C ALA A 764 -3.81 27.34 -21.02
N SER A 765 -2.67 28.00 -20.76
CA SER A 765 -2.31 29.26 -21.45
C SER A 765 -1.67 29.02 -22.83
N GLY A 766 -1.41 27.76 -23.16
CA GLY A 766 -0.89 27.33 -24.46
C GLY A 766 -1.85 27.59 -25.62
N LYS A 767 -1.37 27.31 -26.84
CA LYS A 767 -2.16 27.45 -28.07
C LYS A 767 -2.34 26.10 -28.75
N GLY A 768 -3.52 25.87 -29.31
CA GLY A 768 -3.80 24.70 -30.13
C GLY A 768 -5.00 23.89 -29.65
N GLU A 769 -4.97 22.59 -29.90
CA GLU A 769 -6.06 21.67 -29.60
C GLU A 769 -6.01 21.20 -28.14
N GLU A 770 -6.94 21.72 -27.33
CA GLU A 770 -7.01 21.40 -25.89
C GLU A 770 -7.31 19.92 -25.66
N ALA A 771 -7.99 19.23 -26.58
CA ALA A 771 -8.33 17.82 -26.44
C ALA A 771 -7.09 16.91 -26.30
N ILE A 772 -5.93 17.34 -26.79
CA ILE A 772 -4.68 16.59 -26.73
C ILE A 772 -3.66 17.18 -25.73
N ARG A 773 -4.09 18.11 -24.88
CA ARG A 773 -3.24 18.72 -23.85
C ARG A 773 -2.85 17.70 -22.79
N LEU A 774 -1.55 17.66 -22.45
CA LEU A 774 -1.03 16.88 -21.34
C LEU A 774 -0.66 17.82 -20.19
N TYR A 775 -1.08 17.45 -18.99
CA TYR A 775 -0.88 18.23 -17.79
C TYR A 775 -0.68 17.30 -16.59
N ARG A 776 0.25 17.65 -15.69
CA ARG A 776 0.42 16.96 -14.42
C ARG A 776 1.08 17.87 -13.39
N LYS A 777 0.74 17.67 -12.13
CA LYS A 777 1.32 18.34 -10.97
C LYS A 777 2.07 17.33 -10.09
N ALA A 778 3.29 17.65 -9.69
CA ALA A 778 4.11 16.80 -8.81
C ALA A 778 5.15 17.64 -8.07
N THR A 779 5.81 17.06 -7.05
CA THR A 779 6.91 17.75 -6.36
C THR A 779 8.17 17.80 -7.21
N VAL A 780 9.07 18.74 -6.95
CA VAL A 780 10.39 18.82 -7.58
C VAL A 780 11.16 17.49 -7.47
N ALA A 781 11.10 16.83 -6.31
CA ALA A 781 11.68 15.50 -6.12
C ALA A 781 11.11 14.45 -7.11
N GLN A 782 9.78 14.44 -7.27
CA GLN A 782 9.11 13.52 -8.20
C GLN A 782 9.44 13.84 -9.66
N TRP A 783 9.55 15.13 -10.00
CA TRP A 783 9.96 15.55 -11.33
C TRP A 783 11.39 15.12 -11.63
N ARG A 784 12.33 15.30 -10.71
CA ARG A 784 13.70 14.82 -10.88
C ARG A 784 13.76 13.33 -11.19
N GLU A 785 12.95 12.52 -10.51
CA GLU A 785 12.83 11.09 -10.81
C GLU A 785 12.19 10.83 -12.18
N TYR A 786 11.19 11.61 -12.59
CA TYR A 786 10.64 11.54 -13.95
C TYR A 786 11.72 11.79 -15.01
N PHE A 787 12.54 12.82 -14.85
CA PHE A 787 13.58 13.14 -15.83
C PHE A 787 14.67 12.07 -15.91
N ARG A 788 14.96 11.34 -14.81
CA ARG A 788 15.83 10.15 -14.83
C ARG A 788 15.27 8.98 -15.65
N THR A 789 14.04 9.05 -16.15
CA THR A 789 13.48 8.05 -17.09
C THR A 789 13.76 8.35 -18.56
N TRP A 790 14.43 9.47 -18.85
CA TRP A 790 14.75 9.87 -20.21
C TRP A 790 15.89 9.04 -20.80
N SER A 791 15.79 8.68 -22.09
CA SER A 791 16.85 7.92 -22.77
C SER A 791 18.18 8.68 -22.80
N ALA A 792 18.15 10.00 -22.94
CA ALA A 792 19.36 10.83 -22.82
C ALA A 792 20.03 10.74 -21.44
N TRP A 793 19.26 10.55 -20.36
CA TRP A 793 19.86 10.35 -19.03
C TRP A 793 20.61 9.01 -18.97
N HIS A 794 20.01 7.95 -19.52
CA HIS A 794 20.68 6.65 -19.60
C HIS A 794 21.96 6.73 -20.43
N GLY A 795 21.91 7.37 -21.61
CA GLY A 795 23.10 7.60 -22.42
C GLY A 795 24.17 8.43 -21.72
N TRP A 796 23.77 9.47 -21.00
CA TRP A 796 24.69 10.29 -20.20
C TRP A 796 25.31 9.47 -19.06
N HIS A 797 24.52 8.67 -18.35
CA HIS A 797 24.99 7.85 -17.23
C HIS A 797 25.91 6.71 -17.67
N GLU A 798 25.64 6.09 -18.83
CA GLU A 798 26.55 5.11 -19.45
C GLU A 798 27.91 5.73 -19.81
N ALA A 799 27.92 7.00 -20.21
CA ALA A 799 29.15 7.74 -20.48
C ALA A 799 29.88 8.21 -19.21
N HIS A 800 29.21 8.24 -18.06
CA HIS A 800 29.74 8.71 -16.77
C HIS A 800 29.48 7.70 -15.63
N PRO A 801 29.98 6.46 -15.72
CA PRO A 801 29.67 5.38 -14.78
C PRO A 801 30.18 5.61 -13.35
N GLU A 802 31.13 6.52 -13.16
CA GLU A 802 31.66 6.94 -11.87
C GLU A 802 30.73 7.88 -11.10
N VAL A 803 29.80 8.55 -11.79
CA VAL A 803 28.88 9.53 -11.20
C VAL A 803 27.61 8.83 -10.73
N LYS A 804 27.29 8.97 -9.44
CA LYS A 804 26.08 8.41 -8.84
C LYS A 804 25.12 9.51 -8.39
N PRO A 805 23.79 9.29 -8.50
CA PRO A 805 22.79 10.20 -7.94
C PRO A 805 23.01 10.45 -6.44
N ARG A 806 22.69 11.64 -5.94
CA ARG A 806 22.84 11.97 -4.50
C ARG A 806 22.02 11.03 -3.61
N LYS A 807 20.84 10.61 -4.08
CA LYS A 807 19.96 9.66 -3.37
C LYS A 807 20.61 8.29 -3.13
N ASP A 808 21.57 7.91 -3.97
CA ASP A 808 22.30 6.64 -3.88
C ASP A 808 23.66 6.80 -3.18
N GLY A 809 23.87 7.94 -2.53
CA GLY A 809 25.10 8.27 -1.79
C GLY A 809 26.24 8.81 -2.66
N GLY A 810 25.97 9.22 -3.91
CA GLY A 810 26.93 9.87 -4.80
C GLY A 810 27.03 11.38 -4.63
N THR A 811 27.85 12.02 -5.46
CA THR A 811 28.05 13.48 -5.52
C THR A 811 26.94 14.21 -6.27
N GLY A 812 26.16 13.49 -7.09
CA GLY A 812 25.04 13.99 -7.86
C GLY A 812 25.19 13.74 -9.36
N ASP A 813 24.12 13.29 -9.99
CA ASP A 813 24.08 13.04 -11.43
C ASP A 813 23.65 14.30 -12.22
N VAL A 814 23.62 14.20 -13.55
CA VAL A 814 23.16 15.28 -14.44
C VAL A 814 21.78 15.84 -14.07
N MET A 815 20.90 15.04 -13.46
CA MET A 815 19.59 15.51 -13.01
C MET A 815 19.67 16.28 -11.70
N ASP A 816 20.53 15.86 -10.77
CA ASP A 816 20.79 16.64 -9.55
C ASP A 816 21.34 18.02 -9.92
N LEU A 817 22.28 18.09 -10.87
CA LEU A 817 22.88 19.36 -11.32
C LEU A 817 21.88 20.28 -12.02
N MET A 818 21.11 19.74 -12.98
CA MET A 818 20.08 20.51 -13.69
C MET A 818 19.05 21.07 -12.71
N PHE A 819 18.61 20.26 -11.73
CA PHE A 819 17.62 20.71 -10.76
C PHE A 819 18.18 21.67 -9.70
N ASP A 820 19.46 21.61 -9.38
CA ASP A 820 20.10 22.65 -8.56
C ASP A 820 20.05 24.01 -9.27
N GLU A 821 20.33 24.03 -10.59
CA GLU A 821 20.26 25.25 -11.40
C GLU A 821 18.82 25.78 -11.47
N ILE A 822 17.84 24.90 -11.74
CA ILE A 822 16.42 25.27 -11.76
C ILE A 822 15.98 25.82 -10.40
N SER A 823 16.30 25.13 -9.31
CA SER A 823 15.88 25.52 -7.96
C SER A 823 16.50 26.87 -7.57
N ALA A 824 17.77 27.11 -7.92
CA ALA A 824 18.42 28.40 -7.70
C ALA A 824 17.79 29.52 -8.55
N ALA A 825 17.40 29.25 -9.80
CA ALA A 825 16.83 30.23 -10.70
C ALA A 825 15.39 30.65 -10.32
N GLU A 826 14.61 29.69 -9.83
CA GLU A 826 13.22 29.87 -9.40
C GLU A 826 13.07 30.20 -7.90
N GLY A 827 14.13 30.05 -7.11
CA GLY A 827 14.13 30.33 -5.67
C GLY A 827 13.42 29.26 -4.84
N TRP A 828 13.51 27.99 -5.24
CA TRP A 828 12.97 26.87 -4.47
C TRP A 828 13.91 26.50 -3.32
N GLU A 829 13.39 26.51 -2.08
CA GLU A 829 14.18 26.22 -0.87
C GLU A 829 14.30 24.72 -0.57
N ASP A 830 13.38 23.90 -1.06
CA ASP A 830 13.39 22.44 -0.92
C ASP A 830 12.73 21.73 -2.12
N ASP A 831 12.87 20.41 -2.16
CA ASP A 831 12.36 19.57 -3.25
C ASP A 831 10.87 19.16 -3.08
N ASP A 832 10.22 19.59 -2.00
CA ASP A 832 8.81 19.29 -1.72
C ASP A 832 7.87 20.32 -2.40
N VAL A 833 8.42 21.37 -3.00
CA VAL A 833 7.67 22.35 -3.82
C VAL A 833 6.90 21.63 -4.92
N GLU A 834 5.59 21.84 -4.97
CA GLU A 834 4.75 21.31 -6.05
C GLU A 834 4.81 22.22 -7.29
N VAL A 835 5.16 21.63 -8.42
CA VAL A 835 5.25 22.33 -9.71
C VAL A 835 4.40 21.62 -10.76
N GLU A 836 3.78 22.43 -11.61
CA GLU A 836 2.88 21.99 -12.67
C GLU A 836 3.65 21.97 -14.01
N LEU A 837 3.52 20.86 -14.75
CA LEU A 837 4.12 20.70 -16.08
C LEU A 837 3.03 20.48 -17.12
N GLU A 838 3.24 21.07 -18.29
CA GLU A 838 2.51 20.78 -19.52
C GLU A 838 3.45 20.33 -20.63
N TRP A 839 2.97 19.53 -21.57
CA TRP A 839 3.81 19.07 -22.70
C TRP A 839 3.25 19.57 -24.03
N GLY A 840 4.17 19.95 -24.93
CA GLY A 840 3.83 20.11 -26.34
C GLY A 840 3.40 18.78 -26.91
N THR A 841 2.24 18.71 -27.57
CA THR A 841 1.71 17.47 -28.15
C THR A 841 1.36 17.63 -29.63
N GLY A 842 1.56 16.56 -30.39
CA GLY A 842 1.17 16.48 -31.80
C GLY A 842 0.42 15.19 -32.06
N LEU A 843 -0.64 15.25 -32.86
CA LEU A 843 -1.46 14.12 -33.30
C LEU A 843 -1.66 14.21 -34.82
N ILE A 844 -1.37 13.12 -35.52
CA ILE A 844 -1.60 12.93 -36.95
C ILE A 844 -2.69 11.87 -37.10
N LEU A 845 -3.73 12.19 -37.85
CA LEU A 845 -4.75 11.25 -38.29
C LEU A 845 -4.70 11.14 -39.81
N ALA A 846 -4.88 9.92 -40.33
CA ALA A 846 -4.97 9.68 -41.77
C ALA A 846 -5.94 8.52 -42.06
N ARG A 847 -6.57 8.54 -43.22
CA ARG A 847 -7.53 7.52 -43.67
C ARG A 847 -6.97 6.72 -44.84
N ARG A 848 -7.15 5.40 -44.83
CA ARG A 848 -6.73 4.54 -45.93
C ARG A 848 -7.65 4.71 -47.16
N LYS A 849 -7.06 5.00 -48.33
CA LYS A 849 -7.76 5.13 -49.64
C LYS A 849 -8.37 3.83 -50.18
#